data_AF-A0A8S4EM23-F1
#
_entry.id   AF-A0A8S4EM23-F1
#
_cell.length_a   1.000
_cell.length_b   1.000
_cell.length_c   1.000
_cell.angle_alpha   90.00
_cell.angle_beta   90.00
_cell.angle_gamma   90.00
#
_symmetry.space_group_name_H-M   'P 1'
#
loop_
_entity.id
_entity.type
_entity.pdbx_description
1 polymer ?
#
loop_
_entity_poly.entity_id
_entity_poly.type
_entity_poly.pdbx_seq_one_letter_code
_entity_poly.pdbx_strand_id
1 'polypeptide(L)'
;MVKRKAQSSLSEEDGEGDTLLESSKGSENGVSKDGAKKVRTKSLYRQPTVRELNRLQETETLFNSNLFRLQIEEILEEVKVKEKTVTKFQQWFETLKKHLDNISENSTEYDLSENTLFKELKVKTPVSSSLKKTKCVFKFHKFQEVEIVGSYGLGCPINSKLTVDIQITVPADTYTKNDSINYRYHKKRAAYLACIASHLKNVDTVEDLKYSWLNGCESMPVLDLKPAGKLGNHVSVRIHLSCEPEAYKLHRFSPSRNNLRESWLLSEESPENATEVGPPTPYYNSSVLSELTASANQEFLAGVLANGENLKQAIVLLKIWLRQRRLKVSGHIVSMFVAHLVQSKRINNIMSSYQIVRNVWISLKTSEWDTKGMSVKKAPEGSPSLEEFLCHFPVVFLDATGYYNLCWQMHRGTYQALKRESALAVEMLDNTAINSFIPLFMTPVTPLVQFDNILKCKDLQKIKEAVYSKTPKEARVNYGIDKLSLVTETIHTLLAKGLGDRVHLILQVVENDFSWPVKESVDKAKNSNYEEKLSFGFILNVENAMNPVMKGPSANLPEAEVFRSFWGDKSELRRFQDGAITEACVWRGGGAAERRGVTGEIIQYLLGLKYGITKETFYVADQLDSILTCKAFADLGSVEEMSFEVIQAFDDLRRQLRSLADVPLDVSSVYGTSPILSTSCPCPAPRARPPARPWRRHAACLLKQYGSPPVCPPYVGVTRAVVELGHSGKWPGDLQAFRALKAAFNLQISEQITKQYNLPTQPYPTHIDVLKSGYVFRLEIAHPKEITLLRKEVEGGVVKYRDTEESLNLQLNTVLMPRLRGALHGLQQTHSAFGPTACLFKRWLCCHLLDESHFPPTVAELLAAAIFLKPEPETPPLNPLIGFVRTLKLLVNTDWTKDMLVLNLTHEFSAEETSELERKFSTRDPSTPPYLHIVTPFDGDTPSVWSRNAPTKPVLCRAVALARSTIGYLEKALLEDNKEQVLSAFAPSLKGYDLFIYLHPSLVPHRSERVEQPRGKRTSEEPRRDQTTGELGEVIPVAEFHPVRRYLEELRKKQNASQSHKMFPHKVHA
;
A
#
# COMPACT_ATOMS: atom_id res chain seq x y z
N MET A 1 -11.47 43.75 -12.56
CA MET A 1 -10.68 44.44 -13.60
C MET A 1 -10.07 43.40 -14.55
N VAL A 2 -10.62 43.40 -15.77
CA VAL A 2 -10.13 42.93 -17.08
C VAL A 2 -9.29 41.62 -17.21
N LYS A 3 -9.97 40.60 -17.77
CA LYS A 3 -9.46 39.41 -18.47
C LYS A 3 -8.55 39.77 -19.66
N ARG A 4 -7.56 38.93 -19.99
CA ARG A 4 -7.11 38.76 -21.39
C ARG A 4 -6.93 37.29 -21.77
N LYS A 5 -7.61 36.93 -22.86
CA LYS A 5 -7.54 35.69 -23.64
C LYS A 5 -6.35 35.71 -24.60
N ALA A 6 -5.96 34.50 -24.99
CA ALA A 6 -4.95 34.13 -25.99
C ALA A 6 -5.37 34.39 -27.46
N GLN A 7 -4.38 34.43 -28.36
CA GLN A 7 -4.32 33.75 -29.68
C GLN A 7 -2.97 34.09 -30.37
N SER A 8 -2.15 33.08 -30.70
CA SER A 8 -1.84 32.56 -32.07
C SER A 8 -1.40 33.65 -33.05
N SER A 9 -0.29 33.56 -33.79
CA SER A 9 0.15 32.52 -34.72
C SER A 9 1.43 33.05 -35.40
N LEU A 10 2.31 32.20 -35.96
CA LEU A 10 3.02 32.45 -37.24
C LEU A 10 3.87 31.21 -37.59
N SER A 11 3.62 30.72 -38.80
CA SER A 11 4.20 29.61 -39.56
C SER A 11 5.41 30.06 -40.39
N GLU A 12 6.35 29.12 -40.61
CA GLU A 12 7.04 28.71 -41.87
C GLU A 12 7.45 29.80 -42.89
N GLU A 13 8.65 29.85 -43.49
CA GLU A 13 9.33 28.83 -44.30
C GLU A 13 10.76 29.32 -44.72
N ASP A 14 11.70 28.37 -44.83
CA ASP A 14 12.88 28.14 -45.71
C ASP A 14 13.70 29.23 -46.48
N GLY A 15 15.01 28.93 -46.63
CA GLY A 15 15.89 29.48 -47.70
C GLY A 15 17.41 29.32 -47.48
N GLU A 16 18.07 28.51 -48.33
CA GLU A 16 19.46 28.00 -48.30
C GLU A 16 20.59 28.94 -48.81
N GLY A 17 21.85 28.52 -48.53
CA GLY A 17 23.06 28.69 -49.39
C GLY A 17 23.96 29.91 -49.12
N ASP A 18 25.29 29.91 -49.31
CA ASP A 18 26.31 28.92 -49.69
C ASP A 18 27.71 29.58 -49.44
N THR A 19 28.77 28.76 -49.30
CA THR A 19 30.23 28.91 -49.68
C THR A 19 30.90 30.30 -49.86
N LEU A 20 32.23 30.56 -49.79
CA LEU A 20 33.52 29.94 -49.46
C LEU A 20 34.61 31.03 -49.77
N LEU A 21 35.85 30.85 -49.26
CA LEU A 21 37.14 31.45 -49.73
C LEU A 21 37.35 32.96 -49.42
N GLU A 22 38.53 33.53 -49.16
CA GLU A 22 39.93 33.07 -49.22
C GLU A 22 40.84 34.04 -48.43
N SER A 23 41.99 33.49 -48.07
CA SER A 23 43.25 34.07 -47.59
C SER A 23 43.63 35.51 -47.99
N SER A 24 44.36 36.23 -47.11
CA SER A 24 45.79 36.56 -47.32
C SER A 24 46.33 37.78 -46.54
N LYS A 25 47.53 37.58 -45.97
CA LYS A 25 48.68 38.50 -45.79
C LYS A 25 48.71 39.52 -44.64
N GLY A 26 49.86 39.52 -43.94
CA GLY A 26 50.44 40.75 -43.37
C GLY A 26 51.26 40.66 -42.07
N SER A 27 52.37 39.91 -42.09
CA SER A 27 53.66 40.09 -41.36
C SER A 27 53.83 41.05 -40.16
N GLU A 28 54.42 40.47 -39.11
CA GLU A 28 55.62 40.88 -38.34
C GLU A 28 55.57 41.86 -37.14
N ASN A 29 55.97 41.27 -35.99
CA ASN A 29 56.95 41.69 -34.99
C ASN A 29 56.80 43.04 -34.23
N GLY A 30 56.54 42.90 -32.92
CA GLY A 30 56.80 43.94 -31.92
C GLY A 30 56.54 43.43 -30.50
N VAL A 31 57.61 43.03 -29.80
CA VAL A 31 57.60 42.48 -28.45
C VAL A 31 57.50 43.57 -27.37
N SER A 32 56.68 43.28 -26.35
CA SER A 32 56.62 43.82 -24.98
C SER A 32 56.10 45.24 -24.73
N LYS A 33 54.96 45.32 -24.04
CA LYS A 33 54.89 45.75 -22.64
C LYS A 33 53.47 45.56 -22.07
N ASP A 34 53.43 45.06 -20.85
CA ASP A 34 52.23 44.82 -20.05
C ASP A 34 51.31 46.04 -19.96
N GLY A 35 50.02 45.78 -20.20
CA GLY A 35 48.93 46.72 -20.00
C GLY A 35 47.63 45.96 -19.81
N ALA A 36 47.18 45.89 -18.56
CA ALA A 36 45.95 45.25 -18.12
C ALA A 36 44.76 45.50 -19.06
N LYS A 37 44.24 44.44 -19.71
CA LYS A 37 42.99 44.50 -20.48
C LYS A 37 41.89 43.70 -19.79
N LYS A 38 40.88 44.46 -19.36
CA LYS A 38 39.54 44.07 -18.92
C LYS A 38 39.08 42.73 -19.51
N VAL A 39 38.86 41.74 -18.65
CA VAL A 39 38.07 40.54 -18.95
C VAL A 39 36.69 41.01 -19.39
N ARG A 40 36.34 40.76 -20.66
CA ARG A 40 34.99 41.00 -21.19
C ARG A 40 34.02 40.05 -20.49
N THR A 41 33.22 40.61 -19.59
CA THR A 41 32.06 40.03 -18.88
C THR A 41 30.88 39.72 -19.81
N LYS A 42 31.10 38.96 -20.90
CA LYS A 42 30.02 38.43 -21.75
C LYS A 42 29.82 36.91 -21.63
N SER A 43 30.67 36.20 -20.87
CA SER A 43 30.54 34.75 -20.62
C SER A 43 29.69 34.40 -19.39
N LEU A 44 29.46 35.35 -18.47
CA LEU A 44 28.77 35.10 -17.19
C LEU A 44 27.22 35.06 -17.30
N TYR A 45 26.66 35.45 -18.44
CA TYR A 45 25.20 35.51 -18.66
C TYR A 45 24.73 34.62 -19.82
N ARG A 46 25.54 33.66 -20.26
CA ARG A 46 25.09 32.68 -21.26
C ARG A 46 24.17 31.68 -20.55
N GLN A 47 22.99 31.42 -21.10
CA GLN A 47 22.14 30.33 -20.61
C GLN A 47 22.96 29.02 -20.61
N PRO A 48 22.89 28.21 -19.54
CA PRO A 48 23.66 26.98 -19.45
C PRO A 48 23.37 26.10 -20.67
N THR A 49 24.41 25.57 -21.29
CA THR A 49 24.23 24.58 -22.36
C THR A 49 23.60 23.31 -21.79
N VAL A 50 22.90 22.51 -22.61
CA VAL A 50 22.32 21.22 -22.19
C VAL A 50 23.38 20.32 -21.54
N ARG A 51 24.62 20.39 -21.99
CA ARG A 51 25.76 19.68 -21.39
C ARG A 51 26.13 20.21 -20.01
N GLU A 52 26.15 21.53 -19.81
CA GLU A 52 26.43 22.14 -18.50
C GLU A 52 25.27 21.90 -17.52
N LEU A 53 24.01 21.94 -17.99
CA LEU A 53 22.82 21.60 -17.20
C LEU A 53 22.84 20.13 -16.76
N ASN A 54 23.14 19.20 -17.68
CA ASN A 54 23.31 17.79 -17.35
C ASN A 54 24.48 17.59 -16.38
N ARG A 55 25.61 18.28 -16.56
CA ARG A 55 26.77 18.17 -15.67
C ARG A 55 26.44 18.73 -14.27
N LEU A 56 25.69 19.82 -14.17
CA LEU A 56 25.22 20.38 -12.89
C LEU A 56 24.25 19.42 -12.18
N GLN A 57 23.27 18.86 -12.90
CA GLN A 57 22.38 17.83 -12.36
C GLN A 57 23.13 16.57 -11.93
N GLU A 58 24.10 16.11 -12.73
CA GLU A 58 24.98 14.99 -12.39
C GLU A 58 25.83 15.31 -11.16
N THR A 59 26.30 16.55 -10.98
CA THR A 59 27.08 16.97 -9.81
C THR A 59 26.24 17.06 -8.53
N GLU A 60 25.00 17.53 -8.64
CA GLU A 60 24.04 17.60 -7.52
C GLU A 60 23.55 16.20 -7.11
N THR A 61 23.46 15.26 -8.06
CA THR A 61 23.00 13.88 -7.81
C THR A 61 24.14 12.86 -7.66
N LEU A 62 25.40 13.28 -7.75
CA LEU A 62 26.57 12.41 -7.93
C LEU A 62 26.77 11.40 -6.77
N PHE A 63 26.52 11.82 -5.53
CA PHE A 63 26.63 10.95 -4.35
C PHE A 63 25.57 9.85 -4.36
N ASN A 64 24.28 10.22 -4.52
CA ASN A 64 23.18 9.28 -4.61
C ASN A 64 23.30 8.37 -5.83
N SER A 65 23.72 8.91 -6.98
CA SER A 65 23.94 8.16 -8.22
C SER A 65 25.05 7.12 -8.08
N ASN A 66 26.16 7.44 -7.41
CA ASN A 66 27.25 6.49 -7.19
C ASN A 66 26.88 5.35 -6.23
N LEU A 67 26.23 5.67 -5.10
CA LEU A 67 25.75 4.64 -4.18
C LEU A 67 24.71 3.74 -4.85
N PHE A 68 23.75 4.33 -5.55
CA PHE A 68 22.71 3.60 -6.27
C PHE A 68 23.30 2.69 -7.35
N ARG A 69 24.36 3.14 -8.04
CA ARG A 69 25.09 2.31 -9.01
C ARG A 69 25.77 1.11 -8.35
N LEU A 70 26.44 1.30 -7.21
CA LEU A 70 27.05 0.19 -6.47
C LEU A 70 26.01 -0.83 -6.01
N GLN A 71 24.85 -0.35 -5.52
CA GLN A 71 23.74 -1.21 -5.12
C GLN A 71 23.12 -1.97 -6.33
N ILE A 72 23.04 -1.33 -7.50
CA ILE A 72 22.65 -2.01 -8.75
C ILE A 72 23.66 -3.10 -9.12
N GLU A 73 24.95 -2.83 -9.03
CA GLU A 73 25.99 -3.82 -9.35
C GLU A 73 25.90 -5.03 -8.40
N GLU A 74 25.69 -4.79 -7.11
CA GLU A 74 25.52 -5.84 -6.10
C GLU A 74 24.27 -6.70 -6.33
N ILE A 75 23.10 -6.09 -6.55
CA ILE A 75 21.85 -6.84 -6.78
C ILE A 75 21.92 -7.64 -8.09
N LEU A 76 22.56 -7.10 -9.13
CA LEU A 76 22.73 -7.80 -10.42
C LEU A 76 23.64 -9.02 -10.28
N GLU A 77 24.69 -8.94 -9.47
CA GLU A 77 25.57 -10.09 -9.20
C GLU A 77 24.85 -11.15 -8.35
N GLU A 78 24.03 -10.75 -7.38
CA GLU A 78 23.26 -11.68 -6.54
C GLU A 78 22.20 -12.47 -7.35
N VAL A 79 21.52 -11.81 -8.29
CA VAL A 79 20.47 -12.45 -9.13
C VAL A 79 21.01 -13.16 -10.36
N LYS A 80 22.31 -13.08 -10.64
CA LYS A 80 22.95 -13.71 -11.79
C LYS A 80 22.88 -15.23 -11.69
N VAL A 81 22.67 -15.90 -12.82
CA VAL A 81 22.70 -17.37 -12.88
C VAL A 81 24.15 -17.82 -12.78
N LYS A 82 24.42 -18.70 -11.81
CA LYS A 82 25.77 -19.26 -11.58
C LYS A 82 26.26 -20.01 -12.81
N GLU A 83 27.53 -19.82 -13.18
CA GLU A 83 28.14 -20.47 -14.36
C GLU A 83 28.01 -21.99 -14.35
N LYS A 84 28.21 -22.62 -13.19
CA LYS A 84 28.03 -24.08 -13.02
C LYS A 84 26.62 -24.55 -13.38
N THR A 85 25.59 -23.74 -13.13
CA THR A 85 24.21 -24.04 -13.48
C THR A 85 23.99 -23.89 -14.98
N VAL A 86 24.56 -22.84 -15.60
CA VAL A 86 24.51 -22.61 -17.05
C VAL A 86 25.13 -23.78 -17.82
N THR A 87 26.35 -24.22 -17.45
CA THR A 87 27.03 -25.33 -18.13
C THR A 87 26.24 -26.63 -18.01
N LYS A 88 25.72 -26.95 -16.81
CA LYS A 88 24.92 -28.17 -16.60
C LYS A 88 23.60 -28.13 -17.36
N PHE A 89 22.94 -26.97 -17.40
CA PHE A 89 21.73 -26.80 -18.17
C PHE A 89 21.98 -26.99 -19.67
N GLN A 90 23.07 -26.42 -20.20
CA GLN A 90 23.42 -26.57 -21.60
C GLN A 90 23.64 -28.04 -22.00
N GLN A 91 24.41 -28.79 -21.19
CA GLN A 91 24.62 -30.23 -21.41
C GLN A 91 23.30 -31.03 -21.35
N TRP A 92 22.44 -30.69 -20.39
CA TRP A 92 21.12 -31.31 -20.26
C TRP A 92 20.22 -30.97 -21.46
N PHE A 93 20.20 -29.71 -21.91
CA PHE A 93 19.41 -29.25 -23.05
C PHE A 93 19.88 -29.89 -24.35
N GLU A 94 21.17 -30.03 -24.59
CA GLU A 94 21.70 -30.76 -25.76
C GLU A 94 21.27 -32.23 -25.76
N THR A 95 21.22 -32.85 -24.58
CA THR A 95 20.73 -34.23 -24.44
C THR A 95 19.23 -34.31 -24.72
N LEU A 96 18.43 -33.37 -24.19
CA LEU A 96 17.00 -33.28 -24.46
C LEU A 96 16.72 -33.02 -25.95
N LYS A 97 17.45 -32.07 -26.56
CA LYS A 97 17.32 -31.72 -27.97
C LYS A 97 17.60 -32.92 -28.87
N LYS A 98 18.66 -33.69 -28.61
CA LYS A 98 18.91 -34.96 -29.32
C LYS A 98 17.76 -35.96 -29.21
N HIS A 99 17.12 -36.06 -28.03
CA HIS A 99 15.94 -36.94 -27.88
C HIS A 99 14.73 -36.43 -28.68
N LEU A 100 14.50 -35.12 -28.68
CA LEU A 100 13.43 -34.49 -29.45
C LEU A 100 13.66 -34.66 -30.97
N ASP A 101 14.90 -34.45 -31.44
CA ASP A 101 15.25 -34.56 -32.86
C ASP A 101 15.08 -36.00 -33.40
N ASN A 102 15.16 -37.01 -32.54
CA ASN A 102 14.93 -38.42 -32.88
C ASN A 102 13.44 -38.79 -33.02
N ILE A 103 12.50 -37.91 -32.67
CA ILE A 103 11.07 -38.16 -32.86
C ILE A 103 10.78 -38.21 -34.36
N SER A 104 10.20 -39.33 -34.83
CA SER A 104 9.83 -39.54 -36.23
C SER A 104 8.43 -39.02 -36.54
N GLU A 105 8.15 -38.78 -37.82
CA GLU A 105 6.80 -38.46 -38.28
C GLU A 105 5.85 -39.65 -38.04
N ASN A 106 4.58 -39.34 -37.75
CA ASN A 106 3.55 -40.36 -37.55
C ASN A 106 2.46 -40.20 -38.61
N SER A 107 2.30 -41.23 -39.44
CA SER A 107 1.32 -41.24 -40.54
C SER A 107 -0.12 -41.50 -40.10
N THR A 108 -0.35 -41.83 -38.83
CA THR A 108 -1.67 -42.16 -38.29
C THR A 108 -2.53 -40.91 -38.13
N GLU A 109 -3.76 -40.98 -38.63
CA GLU A 109 -4.78 -39.96 -38.41
C GLU A 109 -5.61 -40.29 -37.18
N TYR A 110 -5.73 -39.32 -36.26
CA TYR A 110 -6.47 -39.45 -35.01
C TYR A 110 -7.71 -38.57 -35.05
N ASP A 111 -8.90 -39.17 -34.90
CA ASP A 111 -10.09 -38.40 -34.59
C ASP A 111 -10.05 -37.97 -33.11
N LEU A 112 -9.86 -36.67 -32.87
CA LEU A 112 -9.78 -36.11 -31.52
C LEU A 112 -11.15 -36.02 -30.82
N SER A 113 -12.24 -36.36 -31.50
CA SER A 113 -13.57 -36.54 -30.90
C SER A 113 -13.65 -37.84 -30.10
N GLU A 114 -12.81 -38.81 -30.45
CA GLU A 114 -12.73 -40.12 -29.82
C GLU A 114 -11.49 -40.23 -28.91
N ASN A 115 -11.46 -41.25 -28.04
CA ASN A 115 -10.31 -41.52 -27.17
C ASN A 115 -9.17 -42.30 -27.88
N THR A 116 -9.08 -42.24 -29.21
CA THR A 116 -8.11 -42.97 -30.04
C THR A 116 -6.68 -42.59 -29.70
N LEU A 117 -6.38 -41.28 -29.65
CA LEU A 117 -5.04 -40.76 -29.33
C LEU A 117 -4.56 -41.21 -27.93
N PHE A 118 -5.45 -41.26 -26.95
CA PHE A 118 -5.09 -41.70 -25.59
C PHE A 118 -4.70 -43.19 -25.56
N LYS A 119 -5.40 -44.05 -26.32
CA LYS A 119 -5.14 -45.49 -26.36
C LYS A 119 -3.71 -45.78 -26.85
N GLU A 120 -3.22 -45.00 -27.81
CA GLU A 120 -1.86 -45.14 -28.32
C GLU A 120 -0.79 -44.47 -27.45
N LEU A 121 -0.99 -43.20 -27.10
CA LEU A 121 0.05 -42.40 -26.43
C LEU A 121 0.21 -42.70 -24.93
N LYS A 122 -0.80 -43.30 -24.28
CA LYS A 122 -0.85 -43.51 -22.81
C LYS A 122 -0.64 -42.21 -22.00
N VAL A 123 -1.00 -41.07 -22.59
CA VAL A 123 -0.95 -39.71 -22.03
C VAL A 123 -2.26 -39.01 -22.39
N LYS A 124 -2.82 -38.22 -21.47
CA LYS A 124 -4.09 -37.51 -21.69
C LYS A 124 -3.85 -36.19 -22.41
N THR A 125 -4.78 -35.79 -23.26
CA THR A 125 -4.73 -34.46 -23.90
C THR A 125 -5.03 -33.37 -22.86
N PRO A 126 -4.32 -32.23 -22.91
CA PRO A 126 -4.50 -31.12 -21.96
C PRO A 126 -5.70 -30.22 -22.31
N VAL A 127 -6.80 -30.81 -22.78
CA VAL A 127 -8.07 -30.10 -23.06
C VAL A 127 -9.15 -30.57 -22.10
N SER A 128 -10.03 -29.65 -21.73
CA SER A 128 -11.19 -29.99 -20.90
C SER A 128 -12.36 -30.53 -21.71
N SER A 129 -13.34 -31.03 -20.98
CA SER A 129 -14.65 -31.41 -21.49
C SER A 129 -15.35 -30.32 -22.33
N SER A 130 -15.07 -29.04 -22.11
CA SER A 130 -15.69 -27.92 -22.85
C SER A 130 -15.40 -27.95 -24.36
N LEU A 131 -14.26 -28.53 -24.76
CA LEU A 131 -13.83 -28.63 -26.16
C LEU A 131 -14.15 -29.99 -26.81
N LYS A 132 -14.83 -30.91 -26.09
CA LYS A 132 -15.17 -32.23 -26.63
C LYS A 132 -16.07 -32.14 -27.88
N LYS A 133 -16.98 -31.16 -27.91
CA LYS A 133 -17.89 -30.90 -29.04
C LYS A 133 -17.19 -30.49 -30.34
N THR A 134 -15.92 -30.05 -30.28
CA THR A 134 -15.16 -29.71 -31.49
C THR A 134 -14.67 -30.97 -32.18
N LYS A 135 -15.26 -31.32 -33.33
CA LYS A 135 -14.74 -32.40 -34.17
C LYS A 135 -13.57 -31.92 -35.03
N CYS A 136 -12.46 -32.65 -34.96
CA CYS A 136 -11.30 -32.48 -35.83
C CYS A 136 -10.43 -33.73 -35.88
N VAL A 137 -9.84 -33.97 -37.05
CA VAL A 137 -8.84 -35.02 -37.29
C VAL A 137 -7.45 -34.42 -37.17
N PHE A 138 -6.55 -35.13 -36.49
CA PHE A 138 -5.19 -34.70 -36.21
C PHE A 138 -4.17 -35.71 -36.73
N LYS A 139 -3.11 -35.19 -37.34
CA LYS A 139 -1.94 -35.95 -37.78
C LYS A 139 -0.69 -35.28 -37.21
N PHE A 140 0.24 -36.07 -36.71
CA PHE A 140 1.48 -35.55 -36.12
C PHE A 140 2.58 -35.47 -37.19
N HIS A 141 2.93 -34.25 -37.56
CA HIS A 141 4.11 -33.95 -38.38
C HIS A 141 5.32 -33.68 -37.49
N LYS A 142 6.53 -33.96 -37.98
CA LYS A 142 7.76 -33.70 -37.24
C LYS A 142 8.01 -32.18 -37.19
N PHE A 143 8.27 -31.63 -36.00
CA PHE A 143 8.61 -30.22 -35.81
C PHE A 143 9.95 -29.85 -36.46
N GLN A 144 10.10 -28.59 -36.87
CA GLN A 144 11.28 -28.11 -37.59
C GLN A 144 12.44 -27.75 -36.65
N GLU A 145 12.17 -26.92 -35.65
CA GLU A 145 13.21 -26.29 -34.83
C GLU A 145 12.88 -26.38 -33.33
N VAL A 146 13.94 -26.52 -32.53
CA VAL A 146 13.91 -26.52 -31.06
C VAL A 146 14.95 -25.51 -30.56
N GLU A 147 14.45 -24.42 -29.96
CA GLU A 147 15.25 -23.26 -29.57
C GLU A 147 15.00 -22.85 -28.11
N ILE A 148 16.01 -22.24 -27.47
CA ILE A 148 15.86 -21.64 -26.15
C ILE A 148 15.45 -20.18 -26.34
N VAL A 149 14.32 -19.79 -25.77
CA VAL A 149 13.72 -18.46 -25.96
C VAL A 149 13.50 -17.74 -24.62
N GLY A 150 12.80 -16.61 -24.68
CA GLY A 150 12.38 -15.88 -23.49
C GLY A 150 13.55 -15.24 -22.74
N SER A 151 13.38 -15.08 -21.43
CA SER A 151 14.35 -14.32 -20.62
C SER A 151 15.74 -14.95 -20.60
N TYR A 152 15.83 -16.29 -20.63
CA TYR A 152 17.10 -16.99 -20.64
C TYR A 152 17.80 -16.83 -21.99
N GLY A 153 17.09 -17.07 -23.12
CA GLY A 153 17.64 -16.90 -24.47
C GLY A 153 18.08 -15.47 -24.77
N LEU A 154 17.40 -14.46 -24.20
CA LEU A 154 17.75 -13.04 -24.35
C LEU A 154 18.88 -12.57 -23.40
N GLY A 155 19.44 -13.45 -22.56
CA GLY A 155 20.47 -13.08 -21.59
C GLY A 155 19.97 -12.17 -20.46
N CYS A 156 18.67 -12.23 -20.14
CA CYS A 156 18.03 -11.48 -19.07
C CYS A 156 17.36 -12.39 -17.98
N PRO A 157 17.94 -13.53 -17.55
CA PRO A 157 17.34 -14.40 -16.54
C PRO A 157 17.48 -13.85 -15.12
N ILE A 158 16.65 -14.34 -14.19
CA ILE A 158 16.77 -14.07 -12.76
C ILE A 158 16.92 -15.41 -12.04
N ASN A 159 17.97 -15.55 -11.23
CA ASN A 159 18.31 -16.76 -10.49
C ASN A 159 17.48 -16.94 -9.20
N SER A 160 16.16 -16.86 -9.32
CA SER A 160 15.20 -17.13 -8.26
C SER A 160 14.03 -17.90 -8.86
N LYS A 161 14.03 -19.23 -8.63
CA LYS A 161 13.15 -20.21 -9.31
C LYS A 161 13.23 -20.07 -10.84
N LEU A 162 14.43 -20.28 -11.39
CA LEU A 162 14.70 -20.08 -12.81
C LEU A 162 13.82 -21.00 -13.66
N THR A 163 12.96 -20.41 -14.50
CA THR A 163 12.21 -21.12 -15.54
C THR A 163 12.82 -20.77 -16.89
N VAL A 164 13.25 -21.79 -17.65
CA VAL A 164 13.79 -21.62 -19.00
C VAL A 164 12.72 -22.01 -20.01
N ASP A 165 12.41 -21.08 -20.91
CA ASP A 165 11.43 -21.29 -21.98
C ASP A 165 12.12 -21.92 -23.20
N ILE A 166 11.60 -23.04 -23.68
CA ILE A 166 11.98 -23.70 -24.94
C ILE A 166 10.81 -23.54 -25.90
N GLN A 167 11.11 -23.19 -27.15
CA GLN A 167 10.12 -23.08 -28.21
C GLN A 167 10.32 -24.20 -29.22
N ILE A 168 9.20 -24.83 -29.63
CA ILE A 168 9.17 -25.85 -30.67
C ILE A 168 8.26 -25.36 -31.80
N THR A 169 8.81 -25.29 -33.02
CA THR A 169 8.08 -24.83 -34.20
C THR A 169 7.27 -25.96 -34.84
N VAL A 170 5.95 -25.80 -34.81
CA VAL A 170 4.97 -26.75 -35.36
C VAL A 170 4.78 -26.50 -36.86
N PRO A 171 4.85 -27.54 -37.71
CA PRO A 171 4.72 -27.41 -39.16
C PRO A 171 3.35 -26.94 -39.61
N ALA A 172 3.32 -26.10 -40.65
CA ALA A 172 2.10 -25.59 -41.25
C ALA A 172 1.13 -26.70 -41.70
N ASP A 173 1.66 -27.83 -42.18
CA ASP A 173 0.88 -28.99 -42.64
C ASP A 173 0.00 -29.64 -41.56
N THR A 174 0.30 -29.38 -40.28
CA THR A 174 -0.53 -29.84 -39.15
C THR A 174 -1.93 -29.21 -39.17
N TYR A 175 -2.05 -28.02 -39.77
CA TYR A 175 -3.25 -27.20 -39.72
C TYR A 175 -3.91 -27.07 -41.10
N THR A 176 -5.25 -27.06 -41.11
CA THR A 176 -6.05 -26.84 -42.31
C THR A 176 -6.75 -25.48 -42.24
N LYS A 177 -7.21 -24.94 -43.38
CA LYS A 177 -7.91 -23.63 -43.42
C LYS A 177 -9.12 -23.56 -42.48
N ASN A 178 -9.82 -24.68 -42.30
CA ASN A 178 -11.02 -24.79 -41.46
C ASN A 178 -10.72 -24.98 -39.96
N ASP A 179 -9.47 -25.15 -39.56
CA ASP A 179 -9.10 -25.25 -38.14
C ASP A 179 -9.00 -23.88 -37.44
N SER A 180 -9.09 -22.79 -38.21
CA SER A 180 -9.13 -21.42 -37.67
C SER A 180 -10.36 -21.15 -36.79
N ILE A 181 -11.42 -21.96 -36.89
CA ILE A 181 -12.69 -21.74 -36.21
C ILE A 181 -12.97 -22.74 -35.06
N ASN A 182 -13.77 -22.31 -34.09
CA ASN A 182 -14.39 -23.15 -33.06
C ASN A 182 -13.39 -24.04 -32.27
N TYR A 183 -12.24 -23.47 -31.88
CA TYR A 183 -11.19 -24.11 -31.08
C TYR A 183 -10.57 -25.38 -31.70
N ARG A 184 -10.72 -25.59 -33.03
CA ARG A 184 -10.06 -26.69 -33.74
C ARG A 184 -8.55 -26.57 -33.68
N TYR A 185 -8.01 -25.37 -33.91
CA TYR A 185 -6.59 -25.05 -33.73
C TYR A 185 -6.10 -25.45 -32.33
N HIS A 186 -6.75 -24.96 -31.27
CA HIS A 186 -6.35 -25.26 -29.89
C HIS A 186 -6.40 -26.75 -29.55
N LYS A 187 -7.38 -27.47 -30.11
CA LYS A 187 -7.50 -28.92 -29.91
C LYS A 187 -6.38 -29.69 -30.62
N LYS A 188 -6.03 -29.34 -31.86
CA LYS A 188 -4.88 -29.90 -32.58
C LYS A 188 -3.56 -29.58 -31.90
N ARG A 189 -3.38 -28.33 -31.47
CA ARG A 189 -2.23 -27.87 -30.69
C ARG A 189 -2.05 -28.68 -29.41
N ALA A 190 -3.12 -28.89 -28.65
CA ALA A 190 -3.09 -29.69 -27.43
C ALA A 190 -2.77 -31.16 -27.69
N ALA A 191 -3.26 -31.73 -28.80
CA ALA A 191 -2.89 -33.08 -29.25
C ALA A 191 -1.40 -33.17 -29.61
N TYR A 192 -0.87 -32.16 -30.31
CA TYR A 192 0.55 -32.05 -30.64
C TYR A 192 1.42 -32.02 -29.38
N LEU A 193 1.02 -31.23 -28.37
CA LEU A 193 1.68 -31.20 -27.07
C LEU A 193 1.63 -32.55 -26.34
N ALA A 194 0.53 -33.30 -26.50
CA ALA A 194 0.39 -34.65 -25.94
C ALA A 194 1.31 -35.68 -26.63
N CYS A 195 1.49 -35.59 -27.95
CA CYS A 195 2.48 -36.38 -28.69
C CYS A 195 3.91 -36.11 -28.20
N ILE A 196 4.28 -34.85 -27.95
CA ILE A 196 5.60 -34.53 -27.38
C ILE A 196 5.71 -35.12 -25.97
N ALA A 197 4.68 -34.93 -25.13
CA ALA A 197 4.67 -35.43 -23.76
C ALA A 197 4.78 -36.97 -23.67
N SER A 198 4.21 -37.72 -24.62
CA SER A 198 4.32 -39.19 -24.63
C SER A 198 5.74 -39.68 -24.86
N HIS A 199 6.51 -38.97 -25.70
CA HIS A 199 7.92 -39.28 -25.94
C HIS A 199 8.80 -38.88 -24.75
N LEU A 200 8.44 -37.82 -24.01
CA LEU A 200 9.22 -37.34 -22.86
C LEU A 200 8.91 -38.06 -21.53
N LYS A 201 7.76 -38.74 -21.43
CA LYS A 201 7.28 -39.38 -20.18
C LYS A 201 8.22 -40.42 -19.57
N ASN A 202 9.00 -41.12 -20.40
CA ASN A 202 9.88 -42.21 -19.96
C ASN A 202 11.37 -41.86 -20.16
N VAL A 203 11.71 -40.59 -20.31
CA VAL A 203 13.11 -40.16 -20.53
C VAL A 203 13.80 -39.97 -19.19
N ASP A 204 14.92 -40.66 -18.97
CA ASP A 204 15.65 -40.65 -17.69
C ASP A 204 16.16 -39.26 -17.27
N THR A 205 16.32 -38.33 -18.22
CA THR A 205 16.75 -36.95 -17.94
C THR A 205 15.64 -36.04 -17.40
N VAL A 206 14.38 -36.51 -17.38
CA VAL A 206 13.19 -35.77 -16.92
C VAL A 206 12.61 -36.47 -15.69
N GLU A 207 12.59 -35.77 -14.55
CA GLU A 207 12.05 -36.31 -13.29
C GLU A 207 10.54 -36.12 -13.17
N ASP A 208 10.04 -34.93 -13.55
CA ASP A 208 8.63 -34.57 -13.45
C ASP A 208 8.16 -33.92 -14.75
N LEU A 209 6.98 -34.33 -15.20
CA LEU A 209 6.38 -33.92 -16.47
C LEU A 209 4.91 -33.56 -16.23
N LYS A 210 4.58 -32.27 -16.38
CA LYS A 210 3.27 -31.72 -16.07
C LYS A 210 2.77 -30.82 -17.18
N TYR A 211 1.46 -30.76 -17.35
CA TYR A 211 0.84 -29.66 -18.06
C TYR A 211 0.59 -28.50 -17.10
N SER A 212 0.59 -27.28 -17.63
CA SER A 212 0.12 -26.10 -16.91
C SER A 212 -0.58 -25.13 -17.86
N TRP A 213 -1.35 -24.19 -17.30
CA TRP A 213 -1.99 -23.15 -18.09
C TRP A 213 -1.17 -21.87 -18.11
N LEU A 214 -0.87 -21.38 -19.31
CA LEU A 214 -0.16 -20.11 -19.47
C LEU A 214 -1.08 -18.95 -19.09
N ASN A 215 -0.66 -18.14 -18.12
CA ASN A 215 -1.44 -17.01 -17.59
C ASN A 215 -2.86 -17.39 -17.16
N GLY A 216 -3.06 -18.63 -16.69
CA GLY A 216 -4.37 -19.14 -16.29
C GLY A 216 -5.36 -19.38 -17.44
N CYS A 217 -4.89 -19.35 -18.70
CA CYS A 217 -5.74 -19.54 -19.88
C CYS A 217 -5.89 -21.03 -20.23
N GLU A 218 -7.13 -21.52 -20.15
CA GLU A 218 -7.46 -22.92 -20.38
C GLU A 218 -7.20 -23.40 -21.82
N SER A 219 -7.30 -22.52 -22.81
CA SER A 219 -7.07 -22.86 -24.22
C SER A 219 -5.59 -22.92 -24.60
N MET A 220 -4.69 -22.50 -23.70
CA MET A 220 -3.24 -22.40 -23.96
C MET A 220 -2.42 -23.22 -22.95
N PRO A 221 -2.59 -24.56 -22.92
CA PRO A 221 -1.74 -25.40 -22.09
C PRO A 221 -0.29 -25.41 -22.59
N VAL A 222 0.66 -25.50 -21.67
CA VAL A 222 2.10 -25.66 -21.91
C VAL A 222 2.62 -26.88 -21.16
N LEU A 223 3.83 -27.32 -21.49
CA LEU A 223 4.45 -28.51 -20.88
C LEU A 223 5.60 -28.06 -19.97
N ASP A 224 5.46 -28.32 -18.67
CA ASP A 224 6.45 -28.04 -17.65
C ASP A 224 7.24 -29.31 -17.30
N LEU A 225 8.55 -29.14 -17.25
CA LEU A 225 9.55 -30.18 -17.06
C LEU A 225 10.43 -29.84 -15.86
N LYS A 226 10.70 -30.85 -15.03
CA LYS A 226 11.76 -30.80 -14.03
C LYS A 226 12.93 -31.68 -14.48
N PRO A 227 14.12 -31.10 -14.74
CA PRO A 227 15.34 -31.87 -15.03
C PRO A 227 15.66 -32.85 -13.89
N ALA A 228 16.14 -34.04 -14.23
CA ALA A 228 16.53 -35.03 -13.24
C ALA A 228 17.77 -34.61 -12.43
N GLY A 229 17.80 -35.03 -11.16
CA GLY A 229 18.93 -34.85 -10.26
C GLY A 229 19.09 -33.43 -9.71
N LYS A 230 20.32 -33.05 -9.36
CA LYS A 230 20.60 -31.78 -8.64
C LYS A 230 20.23 -30.52 -9.45
N LEU A 231 20.14 -30.62 -10.78
CA LEU A 231 19.75 -29.49 -11.65
C LEU A 231 18.28 -29.08 -11.43
N GLY A 232 17.38 -30.05 -11.23
CA GLY A 232 15.95 -29.82 -11.00
C GLY A 232 15.61 -29.09 -9.71
N ASN A 233 16.57 -28.91 -8.79
CA ASN A 233 16.40 -28.09 -7.60
C ASN A 233 16.55 -26.59 -7.89
N HIS A 234 17.12 -26.22 -9.02
CA HIS A 234 17.44 -24.83 -9.38
C HIS A 234 16.73 -24.36 -10.64
N VAL A 235 16.42 -25.27 -11.57
CA VAL A 235 15.89 -24.96 -12.90
C VAL A 235 14.64 -25.77 -13.17
N SER A 236 13.59 -25.10 -13.64
CA SER A 236 12.45 -25.70 -14.34
C SER A 236 12.47 -25.30 -15.80
N VAL A 237 11.90 -26.13 -16.66
CA VAL A 237 11.90 -25.91 -18.11
C VAL A 237 10.47 -25.95 -18.61
N ARG A 238 10.10 -25.00 -19.46
CA ARG A 238 8.76 -24.88 -20.03
C ARG A 238 8.84 -24.94 -21.55
N ILE A 239 8.11 -25.88 -22.14
CA ILE A 239 7.99 -25.99 -23.59
C ILE A 239 6.74 -25.24 -24.05
N HIS A 240 6.97 -24.29 -24.96
CA HIS A 240 5.96 -23.57 -25.72
C HIS A 240 5.95 -24.07 -27.16
N LEU A 241 4.78 -23.98 -27.81
CA LEU A 241 4.65 -24.25 -29.23
C LEU A 241 4.57 -22.91 -29.97
N SER A 242 5.28 -22.81 -31.08
CA SER A 242 5.07 -21.76 -32.08
C SER A 242 4.58 -22.38 -33.37
N CYS A 243 3.85 -21.61 -34.16
CA CYS A 243 3.35 -22.07 -35.45
C CYS A 243 4.16 -21.43 -36.57
N GLU A 244 4.42 -22.18 -37.63
CA GLU A 244 5.01 -21.61 -38.85
C GLU A 244 4.18 -20.44 -39.40
N PRO A 245 4.83 -19.35 -39.84
CA PRO A 245 4.15 -18.20 -40.42
C PRO A 245 3.25 -18.55 -41.62
N GLU A 246 3.59 -19.60 -42.37
CA GLU A 246 2.88 -20.06 -43.56
C GLU A 246 1.54 -20.74 -43.24
N ALA A 247 1.32 -21.21 -42.01
CA ALA A 247 0.13 -21.93 -41.61
C ALA A 247 -1.15 -21.10 -41.80
N TYR A 248 -1.10 -19.82 -41.45
CA TYR A 248 -2.20 -18.89 -41.61
C TYR A 248 -1.75 -17.45 -41.89
N LYS A 249 -2.49 -16.77 -42.76
CA LYS A 249 -2.36 -15.31 -42.92
C LYS A 249 -2.86 -14.59 -41.67
N LEU A 250 -2.06 -13.65 -41.14
CA LEU A 250 -2.38 -12.89 -39.92
C LEU A 250 -3.73 -12.16 -39.98
N HIS A 251 -4.11 -11.61 -41.14
CA HIS A 251 -5.41 -10.95 -41.36
C HIS A 251 -6.63 -11.89 -41.14
N ARG A 252 -6.44 -13.21 -41.02
CA ARG A 252 -7.52 -14.12 -40.59
C ARG A 252 -7.95 -13.87 -39.15
N PHE A 253 -7.06 -13.35 -38.32
CA PHE A 253 -7.24 -13.18 -36.90
C PHE A 253 -7.24 -11.69 -36.49
N SER A 254 -7.58 -10.78 -37.40
CA SER A 254 -7.77 -9.36 -37.04
C SER A 254 -8.86 -9.20 -35.97
N PRO A 255 -8.80 -8.15 -35.13
CA PRO A 255 -9.72 -7.95 -34.01
C PRO A 255 -11.20 -7.99 -34.39
N SER A 256 -11.56 -7.38 -35.53
CA SER A 256 -12.95 -7.32 -36.01
C SER A 256 -13.50 -8.63 -36.58
N ARG A 257 -12.70 -9.69 -36.70
CA ARG A 257 -13.14 -10.96 -37.31
C ARG A 257 -13.69 -11.94 -36.28
N ASN A 258 -14.78 -12.61 -36.65
CA ASN A 258 -15.31 -13.74 -35.89
C ASN A 258 -14.70 -15.07 -36.37
N ASN A 259 -14.06 -15.78 -35.43
CA ASN A 259 -13.61 -17.16 -35.59
C ASN A 259 -14.22 -18.12 -34.55
N LEU A 260 -15.09 -17.64 -33.66
CA LEU A 260 -15.85 -18.48 -32.72
C LEU A 260 -17.35 -18.25 -32.92
N ARG A 261 -18.05 -19.28 -33.40
CA ARG A 261 -19.47 -19.19 -33.72
C ARG A 261 -20.32 -19.24 -32.44
N GLU A 262 -21.34 -18.39 -32.39
CA GLU A 262 -22.26 -18.30 -31.25
C GLU A 262 -22.98 -19.63 -31.01
N SER A 263 -23.53 -20.23 -32.07
CA SER A 263 -24.22 -21.52 -32.02
C SER A 263 -23.33 -22.62 -31.44
N TRP A 264 -22.06 -22.68 -31.83
CA TRP A 264 -21.11 -23.63 -31.26
C TRP A 264 -20.92 -23.42 -29.76
N LEU A 265 -20.84 -22.18 -29.27
CA LEU A 265 -20.56 -21.91 -27.86
C LEU A 265 -21.79 -22.08 -26.96
N LEU A 266 -22.94 -21.53 -27.38
CA LEU A 266 -24.13 -21.33 -26.54
C LEU A 266 -25.27 -22.32 -26.79
N SER A 267 -25.31 -23.01 -27.94
CA SER A 267 -26.38 -23.99 -28.23
C SER A 267 -25.99 -25.39 -27.77
N GLU A 268 -26.96 -26.14 -27.24
CA GLU A 268 -26.78 -27.56 -26.88
C GLU A 268 -26.87 -28.46 -28.13
N GLU A 269 -27.63 -28.04 -29.14
CA GLU A 269 -27.68 -28.67 -30.46
C GLU A 269 -26.53 -28.14 -31.31
N SER A 270 -25.75 -29.02 -31.96
CA SER A 270 -24.49 -28.68 -32.63
C SER A 270 -24.62 -28.58 -34.16
N PRO A 271 -25.03 -27.43 -34.74
CA PRO A 271 -24.89 -27.21 -36.17
C PRO A 271 -23.42 -26.87 -36.48
N GLU A 272 -22.63 -27.90 -36.79
CA GLU A 272 -21.21 -27.79 -37.20
C GLU A 272 -20.99 -26.88 -38.42
N ASN A 273 -22.05 -26.61 -39.18
CA ASN A 273 -22.06 -25.85 -40.41
C ASN A 273 -22.82 -24.51 -40.31
N ALA A 274 -22.89 -23.90 -39.12
CA ALA A 274 -23.43 -22.54 -38.99
C ALA A 274 -22.53 -21.55 -39.76
N THR A 275 -23.05 -21.04 -40.88
CA THR A 275 -22.43 -20.00 -41.72
C THR A 275 -22.62 -18.59 -41.17
N GLU A 276 -23.30 -18.46 -40.02
CA GLU A 276 -23.57 -17.19 -39.36
C GLU A 276 -22.27 -16.43 -39.05
N VAL A 277 -22.24 -15.16 -39.46
CA VAL A 277 -21.19 -14.22 -39.09
C VAL A 277 -21.61 -13.60 -37.76
N GLY A 278 -21.10 -14.17 -36.67
CA GLY A 278 -21.32 -13.66 -35.31
C GLY A 278 -20.49 -12.41 -34.98
N PRO A 279 -20.63 -11.86 -33.76
CA PRO A 279 -19.87 -10.70 -33.29
C PRO A 279 -18.35 -10.97 -33.27
N PRO A 280 -17.48 -9.95 -33.35
CA PRO A 280 -16.03 -10.14 -33.34
C PRO A 280 -15.51 -10.96 -32.14
N THR A 281 -14.46 -11.76 -32.35
CA THR A 281 -13.88 -12.65 -31.31
C THR A 281 -12.39 -12.36 -31.08
N PRO A 282 -12.03 -11.13 -30.68
CA PRO A 282 -10.65 -10.68 -30.56
C PRO A 282 -9.82 -11.50 -29.56
N TYR A 283 -10.37 -11.95 -28.42
CA TYR A 283 -9.61 -12.76 -27.45
C TYR A 283 -9.24 -14.15 -27.99
N TYR A 284 -10.19 -14.82 -28.66
CA TYR A 284 -9.90 -16.06 -29.38
C TYR A 284 -8.81 -15.84 -30.43
N ASN A 285 -8.94 -14.78 -31.24
CA ASN A 285 -8.00 -14.46 -32.30
C ASN A 285 -6.58 -14.21 -31.74
N SER A 286 -6.46 -13.44 -30.66
CA SER A 286 -5.18 -13.17 -30.00
C SER A 286 -4.52 -14.41 -29.43
N SER A 287 -5.29 -15.39 -28.95
CA SER A 287 -4.73 -16.67 -28.47
C SER A 287 -4.06 -17.51 -29.56
N VAL A 288 -4.47 -17.36 -30.82
CA VAL A 288 -3.82 -18.02 -31.96
C VAL A 288 -2.64 -17.17 -32.46
N LEU A 289 -2.84 -15.85 -32.56
CA LEU A 289 -1.80 -14.91 -32.98
C LEU A 289 -0.58 -14.90 -32.06
N SER A 290 -0.75 -15.18 -30.76
CA SER A 290 0.36 -15.26 -29.82
C SER A 290 1.41 -16.31 -30.21
N GLU A 291 1.02 -17.38 -30.90
CA GLU A 291 1.93 -18.44 -31.35
C GLU A 291 2.42 -18.24 -32.78
N LEU A 292 1.58 -17.67 -33.66
CA LEU A 292 1.96 -17.32 -35.04
C LEU A 292 3.01 -16.21 -35.09
N THR A 293 3.03 -15.31 -34.10
CA THR A 293 3.95 -14.16 -34.06
C THR A 293 5.12 -14.36 -33.08
N ALA A 294 5.17 -15.49 -32.37
CA ALA A 294 6.16 -15.74 -31.31
C ALA A 294 7.61 -15.65 -31.83
N SER A 295 7.94 -16.38 -32.92
CA SER A 295 9.28 -16.39 -33.51
C SER A 295 9.71 -14.99 -33.99
N ALA A 296 8.83 -14.28 -34.69
CA ALA A 296 9.12 -12.93 -35.20
C ALA A 296 9.40 -11.92 -34.06
N ASN A 297 8.64 -12.01 -32.96
CA ASN A 297 8.85 -11.15 -31.80
C ASN A 297 10.12 -11.51 -31.02
N GLN A 298 10.47 -12.80 -30.94
CA GLN A 298 11.70 -13.27 -30.30
C GLN A 298 12.94 -12.82 -31.11
N GLU A 299 12.93 -12.98 -32.43
CA GLU A 299 14.00 -12.53 -33.32
C GLU A 299 14.19 -11.01 -33.22
N PHE A 300 13.08 -10.26 -33.20
CA PHE A 300 13.10 -8.82 -33.01
C PHE A 300 13.79 -8.41 -31.70
N LEU A 301 13.42 -9.05 -30.58
CA LEU A 301 14.05 -8.78 -29.28
C LEU A 301 15.54 -9.16 -29.27
N ALA A 302 15.89 -10.30 -29.85
CA ALA A 302 17.28 -10.75 -29.93
C ALA A 302 18.13 -9.75 -30.73
N GLY A 303 17.62 -9.24 -31.84
CA GLY A 303 18.29 -8.22 -32.65
C GLY A 303 18.52 -6.90 -31.90
N VAL A 304 17.53 -6.42 -31.15
CA VAL A 304 17.66 -5.18 -30.37
C VAL A 304 18.60 -5.34 -29.16
N LEU A 305 18.56 -6.49 -28.49
CA LEU A 305 19.31 -6.73 -27.25
C LEU A 305 20.72 -7.31 -27.45
N ALA A 306 21.08 -7.77 -28.65
CA ALA A 306 22.36 -8.43 -28.93
C ALA A 306 23.57 -7.67 -28.37
N ASN A 307 23.63 -6.35 -28.59
CA ASN A 307 24.77 -5.49 -28.23
C ASN A 307 24.47 -4.53 -27.05
N GLY A 308 23.43 -4.79 -26.26
CA GLY A 308 22.95 -3.87 -25.22
C GLY A 308 23.02 -4.46 -23.82
N GLU A 309 24.21 -4.55 -23.21
CA GLU A 309 24.33 -5.12 -21.85
C GLU A 309 23.58 -4.29 -20.79
N ASN A 310 23.68 -2.97 -20.85
CA ASN A 310 22.91 -2.08 -19.97
C ASN A 310 21.39 -2.22 -20.15
N LEU A 311 20.92 -2.54 -21.37
CA LEU A 311 19.51 -2.82 -21.64
C LEU A 311 19.06 -4.12 -20.96
N LYS A 312 19.89 -5.18 -21.04
CA LYS A 312 19.61 -6.47 -20.37
C LYS A 312 19.55 -6.30 -18.85
N GLN A 313 20.51 -5.58 -18.28
CA GLN A 313 20.53 -5.24 -16.85
C GLN A 313 19.29 -4.44 -16.44
N ALA A 314 18.91 -3.42 -17.20
CA ALA A 314 17.71 -2.63 -16.93
C ALA A 314 16.43 -3.49 -16.97
N ILE A 315 16.32 -4.42 -17.93
CA ILE A 315 15.19 -5.37 -18.01
C ILE A 315 15.16 -6.27 -16.76
N VAL A 316 16.31 -6.73 -16.27
CA VAL A 316 16.39 -7.51 -15.01
C VAL A 316 15.92 -6.67 -13.82
N LEU A 317 16.37 -5.43 -13.69
CA LEU A 317 15.93 -4.51 -12.62
C LEU A 317 14.42 -4.26 -12.67
N LEU A 318 13.85 -4.02 -13.85
CA LEU A 318 12.40 -3.83 -14.02
C LEU A 318 11.60 -5.07 -13.63
N LYS A 319 12.10 -6.28 -13.96
CA LYS A 319 11.47 -7.53 -13.53
C LYS A 319 11.54 -7.73 -12.01
N ILE A 320 12.65 -7.37 -11.37
CA ILE A 320 12.77 -7.38 -9.90
C ILE A 320 11.73 -6.44 -9.30
N TRP A 321 11.68 -5.20 -9.78
CA TRP A 321 10.71 -4.19 -9.33
C TRP A 321 9.26 -4.67 -9.47
N LEU A 322 8.88 -5.23 -10.62
CA LEU A 322 7.53 -5.79 -10.82
C LEU A 322 7.20 -6.92 -9.82
N ARG A 323 8.18 -7.79 -9.51
CA ARG A 323 8.02 -8.85 -8.51
C ARG A 323 7.83 -8.27 -7.10
N GLN A 324 8.61 -7.23 -6.73
CA GLN A 324 8.45 -6.55 -5.44
C GLN A 324 7.08 -5.88 -5.29
N ARG A 325 6.50 -5.39 -6.39
CA ARG A 325 5.14 -4.80 -6.41
C ARG A 325 4.01 -5.81 -6.62
N ARG A 326 4.33 -7.10 -6.79
CA ARG A 326 3.39 -8.19 -7.10
C ARG A 326 2.48 -7.90 -8.31
N LEU A 327 2.99 -7.16 -9.29
CA LEU A 327 2.23 -6.88 -10.52
C LEU A 327 2.36 -8.05 -11.50
N LYS A 328 1.22 -8.57 -11.97
CA LYS A 328 1.15 -9.63 -12.99
C LYS A 328 1.41 -9.07 -14.40
N VAL A 329 2.59 -8.48 -14.61
CA VAL A 329 3.06 -7.98 -15.91
C VAL A 329 4.17 -8.91 -16.42
N SER A 330 4.00 -9.44 -17.63
CA SER A 330 4.98 -10.36 -18.22
C SER A 330 6.30 -9.64 -18.49
N GLY A 331 7.42 -10.32 -18.19
CA GLY A 331 8.75 -9.85 -18.54
C GLY A 331 8.94 -9.66 -20.05
N HIS A 332 8.18 -10.37 -20.88
CA HIS A 332 8.18 -10.18 -22.34
C HIS A 332 7.62 -8.80 -22.73
N ILE A 333 6.51 -8.36 -22.12
CA ILE A 333 5.91 -7.04 -22.39
C ILE A 333 6.89 -5.92 -22.02
N VAL A 334 7.59 -6.06 -20.88
CA VAL A 334 8.62 -5.11 -20.46
C VAL A 334 9.77 -5.06 -21.47
N SER A 335 10.27 -6.22 -21.91
CA SER A 335 11.33 -6.27 -22.93
C SER A 335 10.89 -5.64 -24.24
N MET A 336 9.67 -5.91 -24.71
CA MET A 336 9.12 -5.29 -25.92
C MET A 336 8.99 -3.78 -25.78
N PHE A 337 8.60 -3.29 -24.59
CA PHE A 337 8.51 -1.86 -24.33
C PHE A 337 9.89 -1.18 -24.33
N VAL A 338 10.89 -1.79 -23.70
CA VAL A 338 12.28 -1.31 -23.78
C VAL A 338 12.75 -1.28 -25.23
N ALA A 339 12.50 -2.34 -26.01
CA ALA A 339 12.87 -2.38 -27.43
C ALA A 339 12.16 -1.29 -28.25
N HIS A 340 10.88 -1.01 -27.97
CA HIS A 340 10.16 0.11 -28.58
C HIS A 340 10.81 1.47 -28.25
N LEU A 341 11.21 1.69 -26.99
CA LEU A 341 11.88 2.94 -26.60
C LEU A 341 13.22 3.12 -27.33
N VAL A 342 13.97 2.04 -27.56
CA VAL A 342 15.19 2.06 -28.40
C VAL A 342 14.85 2.49 -29.83
N GLN A 343 13.83 1.89 -30.44
CA GLN A 343 13.40 2.24 -31.79
C GLN A 343 12.92 3.69 -31.91
N SER A 344 12.20 4.19 -30.90
CA SER A 344 11.75 5.58 -30.83
C SER A 344 12.89 6.58 -30.50
N LYS A 345 14.13 6.10 -30.34
CA LYS A 345 15.32 6.88 -29.96
C LYS A 345 15.16 7.62 -28.62
N ARG A 346 14.30 7.13 -27.73
CA ARG A 346 14.11 7.67 -26.37
C ARG A 346 15.14 7.14 -25.39
N ILE A 347 15.65 5.95 -25.64
CA ILE A 347 16.80 5.36 -24.94
C ILE A 347 17.84 4.89 -25.96
N ASN A 348 19.09 4.81 -25.54
CA ASN A 348 20.20 4.34 -26.38
C ASN A 348 21.11 3.37 -25.60
N ASN A 349 21.98 2.66 -26.31
CA ASN A 349 22.86 1.64 -25.70
C ASN A 349 23.99 2.22 -24.83
N ILE A 350 24.22 3.54 -24.88
CA ILE A 350 25.26 4.23 -24.09
C ILE A 350 24.74 4.54 -22.68
N MET A 351 23.43 4.73 -22.51
CA MET A 351 22.81 4.99 -21.22
C MET A 351 23.11 3.89 -20.21
N SER A 352 23.29 4.26 -18.95
CA SER A 352 23.42 3.30 -17.85
C SER A 352 22.09 2.59 -17.60
N SER A 353 22.15 1.41 -16.96
CA SER A 353 20.94 0.66 -16.58
C SER A 353 19.99 1.49 -15.70
N TYR A 354 20.51 2.31 -14.79
CA TYR A 354 19.75 3.28 -14.01
C TYR A 354 18.99 4.30 -14.89
N GLN A 355 19.68 4.95 -15.84
CA GLN A 355 19.06 5.94 -16.73
C GLN A 355 17.96 5.30 -17.59
N ILE A 356 18.19 4.07 -18.07
CA ILE A 356 17.19 3.32 -18.84
C ILE A 356 15.96 3.04 -17.98
N VAL A 357 16.12 2.51 -16.77
CA VAL A 357 15.01 2.22 -15.84
C VAL A 357 14.20 3.49 -15.55
N ARG A 358 14.88 4.59 -15.23
CA ARG A 358 14.23 5.90 -14.99
C ARG A 358 13.43 6.37 -16.20
N ASN A 359 14.00 6.30 -17.40
CA ASN A 359 13.32 6.69 -18.63
C ASN A 359 12.13 5.78 -18.98
N VAL A 360 12.20 4.49 -18.65
CA VAL A 360 11.09 3.55 -18.77
C VAL A 360 9.95 3.96 -17.84
N TRP A 361 10.21 4.23 -16.56
CA TRP A 361 9.16 4.69 -15.63
C TRP A 361 8.54 6.03 -16.03
N ILE A 362 9.35 6.99 -16.50
CA ILE A 362 8.86 8.27 -17.02
C ILE A 362 7.96 8.06 -18.24
N SER A 363 8.31 7.13 -19.13
CA SER A 363 7.49 6.84 -20.32
C SER A 363 6.22 6.06 -19.96
N LEU A 364 6.26 5.18 -18.95
CA LEU A 364 5.09 4.44 -18.49
C LEU A 364 4.09 5.33 -17.77
N LYS A 365 4.54 6.23 -16.87
CA LYS A 365 3.62 7.07 -16.09
C LYS A 365 2.73 7.97 -16.97
N THR A 366 3.25 8.41 -18.13
CA THR A 366 2.51 9.24 -19.11
C THR A 366 1.98 8.44 -20.31
N SER A 367 2.14 7.12 -20.33
CA SER A 367 1.68 6.30 -21.44
C SER A 367 0.15 6.30 -21.58
N GLU A 368 -0.33 6.13 -22.82
CA GLU A 368 -1.75 6.18 -23.20
C GLU A 368 -2.17 4.89 -23.94
N TRP A 369 -1.80 3.72 -23.40
CA TRP A 369 -2.09 2.42 -24.03
C TRP A 369 -3.59 2.08 -23.99
N ASP A 370 -4.34 2.69 -23.09
CA ASP A 370 -5.78 2.51 -22.91
C ASP A 370 -6.63 3.48 -23.73
N THR A 371 -6.06 4.60 -24.20
CA THR A 371 -6.81 5.63 -24.94
C THR A 371 -6.33 5.84 -26.38
N LYS A 372 -5.01 5.80 -26.64
CA LYS A 372 -4.42 5.97 -27.97
C LYS A 372 -3.78 4.69 -28.52
N GLY A 373 -3.51 3.74 -27.64
CA GLY A 373 -2.77 2.53 -27.99
C GLY A 373 -1.32 2.82 -28.33
N MET A 374 -0.56 1.76 -28.56
CA MET A 374 0.86 1.85 -28.91
C MET A 374 1.25 0.69 -29.83
N SER A 375 2.25 0.90 -30.68
CA SER A 375 2.82 -0.15 -31.54
C SER A 375 4.34 -0.10 -31.50
N VAL A 376 4.99 -1.27 -31.49
CA VAL A 376 6.46 -1.37 -31.51
C VAL A 376 7.01 -0.69 -32.77
N LYS A 377 6.54 -1.11 -33.95
CA LYS A 377 6.90 -0.57 -35.26
C LYS A 377 5.74 0.17 -35.91
N LYS A 378 6.02 0.97 -36.94
CA LYS A 378 4.97 1.51 -37.81
C LYS A 378 4.21 0.35 -38.46
N ALA A 379 2.88 0.44 -38.42
CA ALA A 379 1.96 -0.54 -38.96
C ALA A 379 2.25 -0.79 -40.45
N PRO A 380 2.47 -2.05 -40.89
CA PRO A 380 2.57 -2.38 -42.32
C PRO A 380 1.29 -2.00 -43.07
N GLU A 381 1.39 -1.67 -44.35
CA GLU A 381 0.21 -1.40 -45.20
C GLU A 381 -0.76 -2.59 -45.17
N GLY A 382 -2.02 -2.33 -44.82
CA GLY A 382 -3.09 -3.33 -44.72
C GLY A 382 -3.24 -4.02 -43.34
N SER A 383 -2.44 -3.64 -42.33
CA SER A 383 -2.67 -4.09 -40.94
C SER A 383 -3.80 -3.30 -40.25
N PRO A 384 -4.47 -3.87 -39.22
CA PRO A 384 -5.53 -3.20 -38.49
C PRO A 384 -5.04 -1.93 -37.78
N SER A 385 -5.89 -0.90 -37.69
CA SER A 385 -5.53 0.36 -37.03
C SER A 385 -5.55 0.23 -35.50
N LEU A 386 -4.87 1.15 -34.80
CA LEU A 386 -4.89 1.19 -33.33
C LEU A 386 -6.30 1.43 -32.78
N GLU A 387 -7.10 2.26 -33.46
CA GLU A 387 -8.48 2.53 -33.11
C GLU A 387 -9.33 1.25 -33.17
N GLU A 388 -9.12 0.39 -34.17
CA GLU A 388 -9.80 -0.90 -34.27
C GLU A 388 -9.51 -1.80 -33.06
N PHE A 389 -8.25 -1.85 -32.60
CA PHE A 389 -7.89 -2.61 -31.40
C PHE A 389 -8.53 -2.01 -30.12
N LEU A 390 -8.57 -0.69 -30.00
CA LEU A 390 -9.15 0.01 -28.84
C LEU A 390 -10.66 -0.20 -28.70
N CYS A 391 -11.37 -0.50 -29.79
CA CYS A 391 -12.78 -0.90 -29.73
C CYS A 391 -12.99 -2.25 -29.03
N HIS A 392 -11.94 -3.08 -28.92
CA HIS A 392 -12.05 -4.48 -28.51
C HIS A 392 -11.27 -4.83 -27.25
N PHE A 393 -10.22 -4.06 -26.93
CA PHE A 393 -9.36 -4.30 -25.78
C PHE A 393 -9.24 -3.06 -24.89
N PRO A 394 -9.17 -3.23 -23.56
CA PRO A 394 -8.97 -2.12 -22.64
C PRO A 394 -7.55 -1.53 -22.69
N VAL A 395 -6.56 -2.30 -23.16
CA VAL A 395 -5.15 -1.91 -23.24
C VAL A 395 -4.56 -2.46 -24.53
N VAL A 396 -3.94 -1.59 -25.33
CA VAL A 396 -3.42 -1.92 -26.66
C VAL A 396 -1.93 -1.60 -26.74
N PHE A 397 -1.13 -2.66 -26.90
CA PHE A 397 0.28 -2.57 -27.27
C PHE A 397 0.60 -3.61 -28.35
N LEU A 398 0.72 -3.15 -29.59
CA LEU A 398 0.94 -4.00 -30.76
C LEU A 398 2.39 -4.43 -30.89
N ASP A 399 2.56 -5.66 -31.37
CA ASP A 399 3.83 -6.34 -31.57
C ASP A 399 4.62 -5.82 -32.79
N ALA A 400 5.71 -6.50 -33.15
CA ALA A 400 6.53 -6.10 -34.29
C ALA A 400 5.83 -6.31 -35.66
N THR A 401 4.78 -7.14 -35.72
CA THR A 401 4.01 -7.42 -36.95
C THR A 401 2.85 -6.45 -37.15
N GLY A 402 2.34 -5.83 -36.08
CA GLY A 402 1.17 -4.94 -36.09
C GLY A 402 -0.17 -5.66 -36.04
N TYR A 403 -0.20 -7.00 -35.98
CA TYR A 403 -1.43 -7.79 -35.93
C TYR A 403 -1.74 -8.35 -34.54
N TYR A 404 -0.76 -8.41 -33.64
CA TYR A 404 -0.93 -9.03 -32.33
C TYR A 404 -0.84 -8.00 -31.21
N ASN A 405 -1.88 -7.92 -30.37
CA ASN A 405 -1.85 -7.13 -29.15
C ASN A 405 -1.15 -7.91 -28.03
N LEU A 406 0.05 -7.49 -27.65
CA LEU A 406 0.84 -8.07 -26.55
C LEU A 406 0.10 -8.02 -25.20
N CYS A 407 -0.82 -7.07 -25.05
CA CYS A 407 -1.58 -6.83 -23.83
C CYS A 407 -2.99 -7.45 -23.83
N TRP A 408 -3.31 -8.40 -24.72
CA TRP A 408 -4.67 -8.94 -24.82
C TRP A 408 -5.22 -9.59 -23.53
N GLN A 409 -4.36 -10.14 -22.67
CA GLN A 409 -4.74 -10.67 -21.33
C GLN A 409 -4.56 -9.64 -20.20
N MET A 410 -4.04 -8.46 -20.50
CA MET A 410 -3.82 -7.43 -19.49
C MET A 410 -5.13 -6.70 -19.21
N HIS A 411 -5.65 -6.90 -18.01
CA HIS A 411 -6.78 -6.11 -17.53
C HIS A 411 -6.41 -4.65 -17.32
N ARG A 412 -7.42 -3.78 -17.39
CA ARG A 412 -7.29 -2.34 -17.18
C ARG A 412 -6.64 -1.99 -15.83
N GLY A 413 -7.06 -2.67 -14.76
CA GLY A 413 -6.50 -2.47 -13.42
C GLY A 413 -4.99 -2.74 -13.33
N THR A 414 -4.49 -3.78 -14.02
CA THR A 414 -3.06 -4.09 -14.05
C THR A 414 -2.24 -2.99 -14.73
N TYR A 415 -2.75 -2.45 -15.84
CA TYR A 415 -2.10 -1.35 -16.54
C TYR A 415 -2.11 -0.04 -15.72
N GLN A 416 -3.25 0.29 -15.11
CA GLN A 416 -3.33 1.45 -14.21
C GLN A 416 -2.39 1.31 -13.02
N ALA A 417 -2.27 0.10 -12.44
CA ALA A 417 -1.31 -0.18 -11.39
C ALA A 417 0.14 0.02 -11.88
N LEU A 418 0.48 -0.45 -13.08
CA LEU A 418 1.80 -0.25 -13.68
C LEU A 418 2.12 1.25 -13.86
N LYS A 419 1.17 2.07 -14.33
CA LYS A 419 1.34 3.52 -14.44
C LYS A 419 1.56 4.17 -13.07
N ARG A 420 0.72 3.83 -12.09
CA ARG A 420 0.79 4.38 -10.74
C ARG A 420 2.11 4.03 -10.06
N GLU A 421 2.50 2.77 -10.08
CA GLU A 421 3.78 2.33 -9.49
C GLU A 421 4.97 2.98 -10.20
N SER A 422 4.90 3.20 -11.52
CA SER A 422 5.94 3.94 -12.24
C SER A 422 6.00 5.41 -11.82
N ALA A 423 4.85 6.05 -11.54
CA ALA A 423 4.80 7.41 -11.04
C ALA A 423 5.43 7.52 -9.64
N LEU A 424 5.06 6.61 -8.72
CA LEU A 424 5.66 6.52 -7.38
C LEU A 424 7.16 6.26 -7.45
N ALA A 425 7.61 5.42 -8.37
CA ALA A 425 9.03 5.15 -8.54
C ALA A 425 9.82 6.40 -8.96
N VAL A 426 9.27 7.22 -9.86
CA VAL A 426 9.90 8.49 -10.25
C VAL A 426 9.89 9.49 -9.09
N GLU A 427 8.79 9.60 -8.35
CA GLU A 427 8.70 10.46 -7.16
C GLU A 427 9.75 10.09 -6.10
N MET A 428 9.93 8.80 -5.82
CA MET A 428 10.97 8.31 -4.92
C MET A 428 12.39 8.62 -5.41
N LEU A 429 12.64 8.53 -6.72
CA LEU A 429 13.95 8.89 -7.29
C LEU A 429 14.23 10.40 -7.25
N ASP A 430 13.18 11.22 -7.32
CA ASP A 430 13.29 12.69 -7.31
C ASP A 430 13.41 13.24 -5.88
N ASN A 431 13.02 12.46 -4.87
CA ASN A 431 13.16 12.83 -3.48
C ASN A 431 14.54 12.46 -2.91
N THR A 432 15.39 13.47 -2.71
CA THR A 432 16.76 13.31 -2.21
C THR A 432 16.85 12.89 -0.74
N ALA A 433 15.77 13.01 0.03
CA ALA A 433 15.73 12.61 1.44
C ALA A 433 15.49 11.10 1.63
N ILE A 434 15.17 10.37 0.57
CA ILE A 434 14.83 8.94 0.63
C ILE A 434 15.97 8.14 0.01
N ASN A 435 16.44 7.11 0.73
CA ASN A 435 17.24 6.05 0.12
C ASN A 435 16.33 5.16 -0.75
N SER A 436 16.04 5.63 -1.96
CA SER A 436 15.01 5.06 -2.85
C SER A 436 15.31 3.65 -3.34
N PHE A 437 16.57 3.18 -3.29
CA PHE A 437 16.93 1.83 -3.73
C PHE A 437 16.20 0.73 -2.94
N ILE A 438 16.16 0.86 -1.61
CA ILE A 438 15.54 -0.11 -0.70
C ILE A 438 14.03 -0.28 -0.98
N PRO A 439 13.20 0.78 -0.99
CA PRO A 439 11.78 0.65 -1.31
C PRO A 439 11.54 0.21 -2.76
N LEU A 440 12.40 0.56 -3.72
CA LEU A 440 12.23 0.17 -5.13
C LEU A 440 12.53 -1.32 -5.40
N PHE A 441 13.64 -1.85 -4.86
CA PHE A 441 14.14 -3.17 -5.28
C PHE A 441 14.22 -4.21 -4.16
N MET A 442 14.25 -3.79 -2.89
CA MET A 442 14.49 -4.68 -1.74
C MET A 442 13.25 -4.92 -0.87
N THR A 443 12.25 -4.03 -0.94
CA THR A 443 11.06 -4.09 -0.07
C THR A 443 9.87 -4.73 -0.80
N PRO A 444 9.48 -5.97 -0.47
CA PRO A 444 8.32 -6.62 -1.06
C PRO A 444 7.02 -6.04 -0.48
N VAL A 445 6.11 -5.65 -1.36
CA VAL A 445 4.74 -5.30 -0.99
C VAL A 445 4.00 -6.59 -0.60
N THR A 446 3.26 -6.53 0.51
CA THR A 446 2.49 -7.68 1.02
C THR A 446 0.99 -7.48 0.77
N PRO A 447 0.20 -8.54 0.50
CA PRO A 447 -1.15 -8.39 -0.05
C PRO A 447 -2.08 -7.57 0.84
N LEU A 448 -1.98 -7.73 2.17
CA LEU A 448 -2.85 -7.02 3.12
C LEU A 448 -2.57 -5.52 3.14
N VAL A 449 -1.33 -5.07 2.92
CA VAL A 449 -0.95 -3.64 3.04
C VAL A 449 -0.82 -2.93 1.70
N GLN A 450 -0.95 -3.67 0.59
CA GLN A 450 -0.89 -3.14 -0.77
C GLN A 450 -2.05 -2.18 -1.08
N PHE A 451 -3.19 -2.40 -0.43
CA PHE A 451 -4.45 -1.70 -0.70
C PHE A 451 -5.00 -1.08 0.58
N ASP A 452 -5.82 -0.05 0.43
CA ASP A 452 -6.57 0.51 1.56
C ASP A 452 -7.70 -0.42 1.95
N ASN A 453 -8.46 -0.90 0.95
CA ASN A 453 -9.58 -1.82 1.13
C ASN A 453 -9.47 -3.01 0.15
N ILE A 454 -10.01 -4.18 0.52
CA ILE A 454 -10.00 -5.39 -0.33
C ILE A 454 -11.40 -6.02 -0.39
N LEU A 455 -11.90 -6.28 -1.59
CA LEU A 455 -13.10 -7.10 -1.82
C LEU A 455 -12.68 -8.50 -2.25
N LYS A 456 -13.03 -9.52 -1.48
CA LYS A 456 -12.80 -10.93 -1.82
C LYS A 456 -14.10 -11.62 -2.23
N CYS A 457 -14.02 -12.49 -3.23
CA CYS A 457 -15.10 -13.39 -3.60
C CYS A 457 -15.01 -14.68 -2.76
N LYS A 458 -15.98 -14.94 -1.89
CA LYS A 458 -16.05 -16.17 -1.05
C LYS A 458 -16.50 -17.38 -1.89
N ASP A 459 -17.61 -17.24 -2.60
CA ASP A 459 -18.19 -18.29 -3.46
C ASP A 459 -18.08 -17.85 -4.93
N LEU A 460 -16.91 -18.07 -5.50
CA LEU A 460 -16.62 -17.60 -6.86
C LEU A 460 -17.48 -18.32 -7.90
N GLN A 461 -17.86 -19.57 -7.68
CA GLN A 461 -18.69 -20.32 -8.63
C GLN A 461 -20.07 -19.68 -8.77
N LYS A 462 -20.74 -19.37 -7.65
CA LYS A 462 -22.03 -18.67 -7.69
C LYS A 462 -21.92 -17.27 -8.30
N ILE A 463 -20.83 -16.55 -7.99
CA ILE A 463 -20.58 -15.22 -8.59
C ILE A 463 -20.40 -15.35 -10.11
N LYS A 464 -19.64 -16.34 -10.59
CA LYS A 464 -19.46 -16.59 -12.03
C LYS A 464 -20.79 -16.87 -12.69
N GLU A 465 -21.65 -17.71 -12.11
CA GLU A 465 -22.99 -18.02 -12.65
C GLU A 465 -23.92 -16.80 -12.68
N ALA A 466 -23.97 -16.04 -11.58
CA ALA A 466 -24.80 -14.84 -11.45
C ALA A 466 -24.39 -13.73 -12.44
N VAL A 467 -23.09 -13.50 -12.62
CA VAL A 467 -22.57 -12.52 -13.57
C VAL A 467 -22.77 -13.02 -14.99
N TYR A 468 -22.31 -14.24 -15.30
CA TYR A 468 -22.36 -14.81 -16.65
C TYR A 468 -23.78 -14.88 -17.22
N SER A 469 -24.77 -15.23 -16.39
CA SER A 469 -26.19 -15.30 -16.81
C SER A 469 -26.78 -13.96 -17.24
N LYS A 470 -26.26 -12.84 -16.70
CA LYS A 470 -26.71 -11.47 -16.99
C LYS A 470 -25.85 -10.73 -18.01
N THR A 471 -24.67 -11.24 -18.35
CA THR A 471 -23.79 -10.65 -19.36
C THR A 471 -24.39 -10.80 -20.78
N PRO A 472 -24.26 -9.81 -21.68
CA PRO A 472 -24.68 -9.93 -23.08
C PRO A 472 -24.02 -11.11 -23.81
N LYS A 473 -24.71 -11.68 -24.80
CA LYS A 473 -24.22 -12.85 -25.54
C LYS A 473 -22.93 -12.57 -26.29
N GLU A 474 -22.80 -11.37 -26.85
CA GLU A 474 -21.63 -10.92 -27.62
C GLU A 474 -20.35 -11.01 -26.78
N ALA A 475 -20.42 -10.55 -25.54
CA ALA A 475 -19.30 -10.64 -24.60
C ALA A 475 -18.99 -12.09 -24.21
N ARG A 476 -20.01 -12.95 -24.05
CA ARG A 476 -19.80 -14.39 -23.80
C ARG A 476 -19.07 -15.05 -24.96
N VAL A 477 -19.43 -14.71 -26.20
CA VAL A 477 -18.79 -15.23 -27.42
C VAL A 477 -17.35 -14.72 -27.54
N ASN A 478 -17.10 -13.45 -27.24
CA ASN A 478 -15.74 -12.89 -27.29
C ASN A 478 -14.75 -13.63 -26.37
N TYR A 479 -15.10 -13.82 -25.09
CA TYR A 479 -14.24 -14.50 -24.12
C TYR A 479 -14.28 -16.04 -24.24
N GLY A 480 -15.25 -16.59 -24.97
CA GLY A 480 -15.36 -18.01 -25.26
C GLY A 480 -15.45 -18.87 -23.99
N ILE A 481 -14.48 -19.78 -23.81
CA ILE A 481 -14.43 -20.67 -22.64
C ILE A 481 -13.84 -20.00 -21.39
N ASP A 482 -13.19 -18.83 -21.51
CA ASP A 482 -12.56 -18.14 -20.38
C ASP A 482 -13.57 -17.28 -19.60
N LYS A 483 -14.40 -17.98 -18.82
CA LYS A 483 -15.43 -17.36 -17.99
C LYS A 483 -14.85 -16.46 -16.90
N LEU A 484 -13.67 -16.79 -16.37
CA LEU A 484 -13.07 -16.04 -15.25
C LEU A 484 -12.62 -14.65 -15.70
N SER A 485 -11.96 -14.55 -16.86
CA SER A 485 -11.55 -13.27 -17.42
C SER A 485 -12.75 -12.37 -17.73
N LEU A 486 -13.84 -12.94 -18.28
CA LEU A 486 -15.08 -12.20 -18.53
C LEU A 486 -15.69 -11.64 -17.25
N VAL A 487 -15.84 -12.47 -16.22
CA VAL A 487 -16.44 -12.08 -14.94
C VAL A 487 -15.57 -11.03 -14.25
N THR A 488 -14.25 -11.19 -14.31
CA THR A 488 -13.29 -10.24 -13.75
C THR A 488 -13.43 -8.85 -14.38
N GLU A 489 -13.46 -8.77 -15.72
CA GLU A 489 -13.60 -7.50 -16.44
C GLU A 489 -14.98 -6.86 -16.23
N THR A 490 -16.03 -7.69 -16.19
CA THR A 490 -17.41 -7.23 -15.98
C THR A 490 -17.57 -6.59 -14.60
N ILE A 491 -17.03 -7.22 -13.55
CA ILE A 491 -17.04 -6.67 -12.19
C ILE A 491 -16.15 -5.42 -12.13
N HIS A 492 -14.93 -5.45 -12.69
CA HIS A 492 -14.05 -4.29 -12.73
C HIS A 492 -14.75 -3.06 -13.34
N THR A 493 -15.41 -3.24 -14.49
CA THR A 493 -16.13 -2.16 -15.18
C THR A 493 -17.30 -1.62 -14.36
N LEU A 494 -18.05 -2.49 -13.69
CA LEU A 494 -19.13 -2.08 -12.78
C LEU A 494 -18.57 -1.22 -11.63
N LEU A 495 -17.49 -1.69 -10.99
CA LEU A 495 -16.87 -1.02 -9.86
C LEU A 495 -16.25 0.33 -10.27
N ALA A 496 -15.55 0.38 -11.40
CA ALA A 496 -14.97 1.61 -11.93
C ALA A 496 -16.05 2.67 -12.21
N LYS A 497 -17.17 2.27 -12.83
CA LYS A 497 -18.29 3.18 -13.09
C LYS A 497 -18.99 3.62 -11.80
N GLY A 498 -19.13 2.72 -10.82
CA GLY A 498 -19.85 3.00 -9.58
C GLY A 498 -19.06 3.83 -8.56
N LEU A 499 -17.74 3.62 -8.48
CA LEU A 499 -16.89 4.31 -7.50
C LEU A 499 -16.34 5.63 -8.04
N GLY A 500 -16.13 5.76 -9.35
CA GLY A 500 -15.65 6.98 -9.99
C GLY A 500 -14.42 7.57 -9.30
N ASP A 501 -14.44 8.86 -9.03
CA ASP A 501 -13.29 9.61 -8.46
C ASP A 501 -12.97 9.30 -7.00
N ARG A 502 -13.71 8.38 -6.36
CA ARG A 502 -13.43 7.91 -4.99
C ARG A 502 -12.22 6.98 -4.93
N VAL A 503 -11.82 6.40 -6.05
CA VAL A 503 -10.77 5.39 -6.12
C VAL A 503 -9.75 5.78 -7.18
N HIS A 504 -8.46 5.75 -6.83
CA HIS A 504 -7.36 5.96 -7.77
C HIS A 504 -7.01 4.69 -8.54
N LEU A 505 -7.14 3.52 -7.91
CA LEU A 505 -6.83 2.23 -8.53
C LEU A 505 -7.78 1.14 -8.07
N ILE A 506 -8.29 0.37 -9.03
CA ILE A 506 -8.96 -0.91 -8.81
C ILE A 506 -8.08 -1.99 -9.44
N LEU A 507 -7.41 -2.80 -8.62
CA LEU A 507 -6.55 -3.88 -9.09
C LEU A 507 -7.20 -5.24 -8.80
N GLN A 508 -7.48 -5.99 -9.85
CA GLN A 508 -7.93 -7.38 -9.73
C GLN A 508 -6.76 -8.30 -9.41
N VAL A 509 -6.89 -9.09 -8.36
CA VAL A 509 -5.94 -10.11 -7.93
C VAL A 509 -6.60 -11.46 -8.15
N VAL A 510 -6.14 -12.14 -9.21
CA VAL A 510 -6.62 -13.46 -9.64
C VAL A 510 -5.57 -14.49 -9.27
N GLU A 511 -5.93 -15.52 -8.51
CA GLU A 511 -5.07 -16.68 -8.25
C GLU A 511 -5.73 -17.91 -8.85
N ASN A 512 -5.16 -18.40 -9.95
CA ASN A 512 -5.70 -19.49 -10.75
C ASN A 512 -4.59 -20.30 -11.45
N ASP A 513 -3.38 -20.28 -10.89
CA ASP A 513 -2.26 -21.06 -11.41
C ASP A 513 -2.57 -22.55 -11.27
N PHE A 514 -2.51 -23.29 -12.38
CA PHE A 514 -2.89 -24.69 -12.42
C PHE A 514 -1.86 -25.51 -13.17
N SER A 515 -1.41 -26.59 -12.53
CA SER A 515 -0.53 -27.59 -13.14
C SER A 515 -0.95 -28.99 -12.70
N TRP A 516 -0.84 -29.96 -13.61
CA TRP A 516 -1.27 -31.34 -13.35
C TRP A 516 -0.41 -32.36 -14.11
N PRO A 517 -0.31 -33.61 -13.64
CA PRO A 517 0.46 -34.64 -14.31
C PRO A 517 -0.11 -35.00 -15.69
N VAL A 518 0.75 -35.26 -16.68
CA VAL A 518 0.31 -35.57 -18.06
C VAL A 518 -0.51 -36.86 -18.21
N LYS A 519 -0.43 -37.75 -17.22
CA LYS A 519 -1.19 -39.02 -17.18
C LYS A 519 -2.66 -38.81 -16.77
N GLU A 520 -2.98 -37.65 -16.20
CA GLU A 520 -4.31 -37.32 -15.67
C GLU A 520 -5.06 -36.37 -16.61
N SER A 521 -6.38 -36.53 -16.70
CA SER A 521 -7.24 -35.62 -17.47
C SER A 521 -7.47 -34.31 -16.72
N VAL A 522 -7.54 -33.20 -17.45
CA VAL A 522 -7.78 -31.85 -16.90
C VAL A 522 -9.00 -31.81 -15.98
N ASP A 523 -10.14 -32.38 -16.40
CA ASP A 523 -11.38 -32.36 -15.62
C ASP A 523 -11.23 -33.05 -14.25
N LYS A 524 -10.48 -34.17 -14.21
CA LYS A 524 -10.22 -34.91 -12.96
C LYS A 524 -9.28 -34.12 -12.04
N ALA A 525 -8.21 -33.56 -12.60
CA ALA A 525 -7.24 -32.77 -11.84
C ALA A 525 -7.86 -31.46 -11.30
N LYS A 526 -8.80 -30.86 -12.07
CA LYS A 526 -9.56 -29.68 -11.63
C LYS A 526 -10.35 -29.97 -10.37
N ASN A 527 -11.06 -31.10 -10.34
CA ASN A 527 -11.91 -31.47 -9.21
C ASN A 527 -11.12 -31.77 -7.93
N SER A 528 -9.84 -32.14 -8.03
CA SER A 528 -9.01 -32.49 -6.87
C SER A 528 -8.14 -31.36 -6.36
N ASN A 529 -7.53 -30.56 -7.24
CA ASN A 529 -6.40 -29.69 -6.89
C ASN A 529 -6.48 -28.26 -7.45
N TYR A 530 -7.59 -27.87 -8.11
CA TYR A 530 -7.73 -26.54 -8.68
C TYR A 530 -8.64 -25.65 -7.82
N GLU A 531 -8.14 -24.48 -7.45
CA GLU A 531 -8.90 -23.45 -6.74
C GLU A 531 -8.73 -22.13 -7.49
N GLU A 532 -9.85 -21.49 -7.82
CA GLU A 532 -9.87 -20.13 -8.36
C GLU A 532 -10.16 -19.14 -7.23
N LYS A 533 -9.32 -18.11 -7.08
CA LYS A 533 -9.57 -16.98 -6.18
C LYS A 533 -9.59 -15.69 -6.97
N LEU A 534 -10.61 -14.88 -6.69
CA LEU A 534 -10.75 -13.54 -7.26
C LEU A 534 -10.95 -12.54 -6.13
N SER A 535 -10.14 -11.49 -6.15
CA SER A 535 -10.29 -10.33 -5.27
C SER A 535 -9.99 -9.04 -6.00
N PHE A 536 -10.47 -7.92 -5.46
CA PHE A 536 -10.23 -6.59 -5.96
C PHE A 536 -9.65 -5.74 -4.83
N GLY A 537 -8.45 -5.22 -5.03
CA GLY A 537 -7.82 -4.26 -4.15
C GLY A 537 -8.14 -2.83 -4.60
N PHE A 538 -8.39 -1.95 -3.63
CA PHE A 538 -8.74 -0.55 -3.86
C PHE A 538 -7.71 0.37 -3.22
N ILE A 539 -7.29 1.38 -3.97
CA ILE A 539 -6.50 2.51 -3.46
C ILE A 539 -7.37 3.74 -3.56
N LEU A 540 -7.74 4.29 -2.41
CA LEU A 540 -8.77 5.30 -2.32
C LEU A 540 -8.19 6.69 -2.63
N ASN A 541 -9.04 7.58 -3.14
CA ASN A 541 -8.74 8.99 -3.26
C ASN A 541 -9.09 9.70 -1.95
N VAL A 542 -8.10 10.28 -1.28
CA VAL A 542 -8.24 10.96 0.02
C VAL A 542 -9.35 12.01 0.01
N GLU A 543 -9.47 12.77 -1.08
CA GLU A 543 -10.40 13.91 -1.17
C GLU A 543 -11.86 13.48 -1.25
N ASN A 544 -12.13 12.38 -1.97
CA ASN A 544 -13.49 12.00 -2.35
C ASN A 544 -14.00 10.73 -1.65
N ALA A 545 -13.12 9.84 -1.20
CA ALA A 545 -13.50 8.52 -0.69
C ALA A 545 -14.42 8.61 0.54
N MET A 546 -14.17 9.57 1.43
CA MET A 546 -14.89 9.76 2.69
C MET A 546 -16.16 10.61 2.56
N ASN A 547 -16.48 11.11 1.37
CA ASN A 547 -17.66 11.93 1.15
C ASN A 547 -18.93 11.06 1.13
N PRO A 548 -19.90 11.20 2.05
CA PRO A 548 -21.10 10.38 2.04
C PRO A 548 -22.06 10.70 0.89
N VAL A 549 -21.90 11.84 0.22
CA VAL A 549 -22.77 12.24 -0.90
C VAL A 549 -22.01 12.08 -2.20
N MET A 550 -22.63 11.42 -3.17
CA MET A 550 -22.12 11.31 -4.52
C MET A 550 -22.97 12.17 -5.45
N LYS A 551 -22.38 13.23 -5.99
CA LYS A 551 -23.05 14.17 -6.91
C LYS A 551 -23.06 13.57 -8.31
N GLY A 552 -24.25 13.47 -8.90
CA GLY A 552 -24.47 13.08 -10.28
C GLY A 552 -24.60 14.29 -11.22
N PRO A 553 -25.02 14.06 -12.47
CA PRO A 553 -25.26 15.13 -13.45
C PRO A 553 -26.49 15.98 -13.09
N SER A 554 -26.59 17.15 -13.73
CA SER A 554 -27.76 18.02 -13.62
C SER A 554 -29.03 17.32 -14.10
N ALA A 555 -30.14 17.51 -13.38
CA ALA A 555 -31.39 16.80 -13.62
C ALA A 555 -31.96 16.97 -15.04
N ASN A 556 -31.60 18.07 -15.71
CA ASN A 556 -32.09 18.42 -17.05
C ASN A 556 -31.27 17.80 -18.19
N LEU A 557 -30.16 17.12 -17.87
CA LEU A 557 -29.26 16.54 -18.85
C LEU A 557 -29.62 15.07 -19.13
N PRO A 558 -29.43 14.56 -20.36
CA PRO A 558 -29.72 13.15 -20.69
C PRO A 558 -28.89 12.16 -19.85
N GLU A 559 -27.71 12.56 -19.40
CA GLU A 559 -26.86 11.78 -18.51
C GLU A 559 -27.55 11.46 -17.16
N ALA A 560 -28.51 12.28 -16.72
CA ALA A 560 -29.29 12.03 -15.51
C ALA A 560 -30.17 10.80 -15.62
N GLU A 561 -30.71 10.49 -16.80
CA GLU A 561 -31.49 9.27 -17.01
C GLU A 561 -30.61 8.02 -16.94
N VAL A 562 -29.39 8.10 -17.51
CA VAL A 562 -28.38 7.03 -17.40
C VAL A 562 -27.97 6.83 -15.94
N PHE A 563 -27.81 7.91 -15.19
CA PHE A 563 -27.48 7.86 -13.76
C PHE A 563 -28.61 7.20 -12.94
N ARG A 564 -29.87 7.64 -13.13
CA ARG A 564 -31.05 7.04 -12.50
C ARG A 564 -31.17 5.55 -12.81
N SER A 565 -31.01 5.18 -14.07
CA SER A 565 -31.06 3.78 -14.52
C SER A 565 -29.93 2.93 -13.94
N PHE A 566 -28.76 3.52 -13.74
CA PHE A 566 -27.62 2.83 -13.15
C PHE A 566 -27.82 2.59 -11.64
N TRP A 567 -28.26 3.61 -10.90
CA TRP A 567 -28.39 3.58 -9.43
C TRP A 567 -29.74 3.07 -8.93
N GLY A 568 -30.79 3.04 -9.75
CA GLY A 568 -32.13 2.63 -9.35
C GLY A 568 -32.65 3.50 -8.19
N ASP A 569 -33.23 2.84 -7.19
CA ASP A 569 -33.89 3.49 -6.03
C ASP A 569 -32.95 4.31 -5.14
N LYS A 570 -31.63 4.22 -5.34
CA LYS A 570 -30.66 5.06 -4.62
C LYS A 570 -30.45 6.45 -5.22
N SER A 571 -30.90 6.69 -6.45
CA SER A 571 -30.84 8.02 -7.07
C SER A 571 -31.95 8.90 -6.53
N GLU A 572 -31.59 10.08 -6.03
CA GLU A 572 -32.54 11.11 -5.60
C GLU A 572 -32.15 12.50 -6.14
N LEU A 573 -33.15 13.34 -6.38
CA LEU A 573 -32.92 14.74 -6.73
C LEU A 573 -32.55 15.52 -5.47
N ARG A 574 -31.39 16.19 -5.50
CA ARG A 574 -30.91 16.97 -4.37
C ARG A 574 -30.52 18.38 -4.78
N ARG A 575 -30.98 19.35 -3.99
CA ARG A 575 -30.54 20.74 -4.07
C ARG A 575 -29.32 20.95 -3.19
N PHE A 576 -28.24 21.45 -3.77
CA PHE A 576 -26.99 21.77 -3.07
C PHE A 576 -26.94 23.23 -2.63
N GLN A 577 -25.98 23.59 -1.75
CA GLN A 577 -25.82 24.95 -1.22
C GLN A 577 -25.48 25.98 -2.32
N ASP A 578 -24.88 25.52 -3.43
CA ASP A 578 -24.62 26.30 -4.65
C ASP A 578 -25.90 26.58 -5.47
N GLY A 579 -27.06 26.06 -5.03
CA GLY A 579 -28.35 26.18 -5.70
C GLY A 579 -28.56 25.16 -6.82
N ALA A 580 -27.54 24.37 -7.17
CA ALA A 580 -27.64 23.37 -8.23
C ALA A 580 -28.57 22.21 -7.81
N ILE A 581 -29.40 21.76 -8.75
CA ILE A 581 -30.27 20.59 -8.59
C ILE A 581 -29.72 19.49 -9.49
N THR A 582 -29.15 18.47 -8.87
CA THR A 582 -28.55 17.32 -9.57
C THR A 582 -29.13 16.02 -9.03
N GLU A 583 -29.01 14.96 -9.81
CA GLU A 583 -29.14 13.61 -9.25
C GLU A 583 -28.03 13.38 -8.22
N ALA A 584 -28.30 12.62 -7.17
CA ALA A 584 -27.32 12.28 -6.15
C ALA A 584 -27.64 10.93 -5.49
N CYS A 585 -26.60 10.29 -4.94
CA CYS A 585 -26.74 9.14 -4.05
C CYS A 585 -26.19 9.51 -2.66
N VAL A 586 -26.94 9.21 -1.62
CA VAL A 586 -26.57 9.53 -0.22
C VAL A 586 -26.33 8.24 0.56
N TRP A 587 -25.15 8.17 1.17
CA TRP A 587 -24.67 7.05 1.98
C TRP A 587 -24.60 7.43 3.45
N ARG A 588 -24.40 6.43 4.32
CA ARG A 588 -24.20 6.68 5.75
C ARG A 588 -22.88 7.42 5.96
N GLY A 589 -22.82 8.30 6.97
CA GLY A 589 -21.65 9.16 7.16
C GLY A 589 -21.79 10.17 8.28
N GLY A 590 -22.55 9.82 9.32
CA GLY A 590 -22.74 10.65 10.50
C GLY A 590 -21.45 10.85 11.30
N GLY A 591 -20.57 9.83 11.30
CA GLY A 591 -19.25 9.84 11.95
C GLY A 591 -18.09 9.47 11.03
N ALA A 592 -16.86 9.60 11.52
CA ALA A 592 -15.64 9.32 10.76
C ALA A 592 -15.52 7.84 10.35
N ALA A 593 -15.88 6.92 11.25
CA ALA A 593 -15.89 5.49 10.96
C ALA A 593 -16.90 5.11 9.87
N GLU A 594 -18.13 5.66 9.92
CA GLU A 594 -19.15 5.42 8.89
C GLU A 594 -18.69 5.93 7.52
N ARG A 595 -18.05 7.10 7.48
CA ARG A 595 -17.50 7.66 6.23
C ARG A 595 -16.43 6.75 5.60
N ARG A 596 -15.61 6.08 6.40
CA ARG A 596 -14.64 5.06 5.91
C ARG A 596 -15.33 3.83 5.31
N GLY A 597 -16.55 3.51 5.76
CA GLY A 597 -17.34 2.36 5.27
C GLY A 597 -18.10 2.61 3.96
N VAL A 598 -18.27 3.86 3.52
CA VAL A 598 -19.08 4.23 2.33
C VAL A 598 -18.72 3.46 1.07
N THR A 599 -17.42 3.26 0.82
CA THR A 599 -16.95 2.51 -0.36
C THR A 599 -17.46 1.07 -0.34
N GLY A 600 -17.44 0.41 0.83
CA GLY A 600 -17.97 -0.93 1.00
C GLY A 600 -19.48 -1.00 0.79
N GLU A 601 -20.22 0.00 1.29
CA GLU A 601 -21.68 0.11 1.09
C GLU A 601 -22.05 0.23 -0.39
N ILE A 602 -21.33 1.06 -1.15
CA ILE A 602 -21.53 1.24 -2.60
C ILE A 602 -21.31 -0.09 -3.33
N ILE A 603 -20.22 -0.79 -3.03
CA ILE A 603 -19.86 -2.05 -3.67
C ILE A 603 -20.95 -3.11 -3.43
N GLN A 604 -21.36 -3.28 -2.17
CA GLN A 604 -22.40 -4.25 -1.80
C GLN A 604 -23.74 -3.92 -2.48
N TYR A 605 -24.09 -2.63 -2.53
CA TYR A 605 -25.31 -2.19 -3.22
C TYR A 605 -25.29 -2.52 -4.72
N LEU A 606 -24.20 -2.20 -5.41
CA LEU A 606 -24.10 -2.40 -6.87
C LEU A 606 -24.09 -3.88 -7.24
N LEU A 607 -23.36 -4.71 -6.49
CA LEU A 607 -23.34 -6.16 -6.70
C LEU A 607 -24.71 -6.80 -6.42
N GLY A 608 -25.41 -6.35 -5.39
CA GLY A 608 -26.77 -6.77 -5.08
C GLY A 608 -27.75 -6.37 -6.18
N LEU A 609 -27.74 -5.10 -6.60
CA LEU A 609 -28.66 -4.56 -7.60
C LEU A 609 -28.46 -5.20 -8.98
N LYS A 610 -27.22 -5.30 -9.46
CA LYS A 610 -26.95 -5.77 -10.83
C LYS A 610 -26.94 -7.28 -10.92
N TYR A 611 -26.36 -7.98 -9.94
CA TYR A 611 -26.11 -9.42 -10.03
C TYR A 611 -26.82 -10.25 -8.96
N GLY A 612 -27.45 -9.65 -7.94
CA GLY A 612 -28.08 -10.39 -6.84
C GLY A 612 -27.07 -10.95 -5.84
N ILE A 613 -25.83 -10.47 -5.88
CA ILE A 613 -24.74 -10.92 -5.00
C ILE A 613 -24.79 -10.10 -3.71
N THR A 614 -24.99 -10.77 -2.56
CA THR A 614 -25.15 -10.06 -1.27
C THR A 614 -24.29 -10.64 -0.16
N LYS A 615 -24.09 -11.97 -0.09
CA LYS A 615 -23.36 -12.65 0.99
C LYS A 615 -22.11 -13.38 0.51
N GLU A 616 -21.92 -13.45 -0.80
CA GLU A 616 -20.85 -14.20 -1.47
C GLU A 616 -19.53 -13.43 -1.50
N THR A 617 -19.47 -12.24 -0.89
CA THR A 617 -18.27 -11.40 -0.83
C THR A 617 -17.82 -11.15 0.61
N PHE A 618 -16.55 -10.80 0.77
CA PHE A 618 -15.94 -10.38 2.03
C PHE A 618 -15.21 -9.06 1.81
N TYR A 619 -15.49 -8.04 2.63
CA TYR A 619 -14.88 -6.72 2.48
C TYR A 619 -13.92 -6.46 3.64
N VAL A 620 -12.64 -6.26 3.35
CA VAL A 620 -11.59 -5.94 4.32
C VAL A 620 -11.41 -4.43 4.37
N ALA A 621 -11.77 -3.83 5.50
CA ALA A 621 -11.61 -2.41 5.79
C ALA A 621 -11.75 -2.13 7.30
N ASP A 622 -12.91 -2.41 7.89
CA ASP A 622 -13.38 -1.87 9.18
C ASP A 622 -13.41 -2.91 10.32
N GLN A 623 -12.74 -4.06 10.16
CA GLN A 623 -12.77 -5.17 11.12
C GLN A 623 -12.32 -4.79 12.53
N LEU A 624 -11.55 -3.71 12.69
CA LEU A 624 -11.07 -3.19 13.97
C LEU A 624 -11.82 -1.94 14.46
N ASP A 625 -12.78 -1.40 13.71
CA ASP A 625 -13.47 -0.16 14.07
C ASP A 625 -14.28 -0.30 15.37
N SER A 626 -14.74 -1.51 15.68
CA SER A 626 -15.39 -1.79 16.97
C SER A 626 -14.48 -1.50 18.19
N ILE A 627 -13.16 -1.60 18.02
CA ILE A 627 -12.14 -1.28 19.04
C ILE A 627 -11.93 0.25 19.14
N LEU A 628 -12.37 1.02 18.15
CA LEU A 628 -12.31 2.49 18.17
C LEU A 628 -13.60 3.11 18.73
N THR A 629 -14.50 2.30 19.29
CA THR A 629 -15.70 2.76 19.98
C THR A 629 -15.61 2.53 21.48
N CYS A 630 -16.03 3.52 22.28
CA CYS A 630 -16.15 3.36 23.73
C CYS A 630 -17.36 2.47 24.04
N LYS A 631 -17.14 1.32 24.68
CA LYS A 631 -18.18 0.30 24.88
C LYS A 631 -19.15 0.64 25.99
N ALA A 632 -18.68 1.31 27.05
CA ALA A 632 -19.56 1.79 28.12
C ALA A 632 -20.44 2.96 27.66
N PHE A 633 -20.04 3.65 26.60
CA PHE A 633 -20.70 4.87 26.12
C PHE A 633 -20.88 4.86 24.59
N ALA A 634 -21.34 3.74 24.04
CA ALA A 634 -21.44 3.57 22.58
C ALA A 634 -22.29 4.65 21.89
N ASP A 635 -23.26 5.20 22.60
CA ASP A 635 -24.13 6.29 22.13
C ASP A 635 -23.42 7.67 22.07
N LEU A 636 -22.16 7.81 22.55
CA LEU A 636 -21.36 9.06 22.50
C LEU A 636 -20.46 9.15 21.25
N GLY A 637 -20.49 8.14 20.37
CA GLY A 637 -19.65 8.10 19.17
C GLY A 637 -18.34 7.33 19.35
N SER A 638 -17.50 7.37 18.33
CA SER A 638 -16.15 6.82 18.33
C SER A 638 -15.17 7.69 19.11
N VAL A 639 -13.99 7.14 19.36
CA VAL A 639 -12.87 7.83 20.02
C VAL A 639 -12.50 9.14 19.30
N GLU A 640 -12.64 9.20 17.98
CA GLU A 640 -12.35 10.39 17.18
C GLU A 640 -13.34 11.52 17.48
N GLU A 641 -14.65 11.25 17.41
CA GLU A 641 -15.68 12.28 17.70
C GLU A 641 -15.53 12.82 19.12
N MET A 642 -15.31 11.94 20.10
CA MET A 642 -15.07 12.35 21.48
C MET A 642 -13.82 13.22 21.63
N SER A 643 -12.76 12.93 20.86
CA SER A 643 -11.53 13.73 20.87
C SER A 643 -11.78 15.13 20.28
N PHE A 644 -12.54 15.24 19.20
CA PHE A 644 -12.92 16.53 18.62
C PHE A 644 -13.73 17.39 19.58
N GLU A 645 -14.66 16.82 20.33
CA GLU A 645 -15.41 17.56 21.37
C GLU A 645 -14.48 18.14 22.45
N VAL A 646 -13.47 17.38 22.87
CA VAL A 646 -12.48 17.84 23.87
C VAL A 646 -11.57 18.93 23.31
N ILE A 647 -11.13 18.79 22.06
CA ILE A 647 -10.31 19.80 21.37
C ILE A 647 -11.08 21.12 21.28
N GLN A 648 -12.36 21.08 20.87
CA GLN A 648 -13.20 22.27 20.82
C GLN A 648 -13.38 22.93 22.20
N ALA A 649 -13.65 22.13 23.24
CA ALA A 649 -13.75 22.64 24.61
C ALA A 649 -12.43 23.24 25.12
N PHE A 650 -11.28 22.67 24.71
CA PHE A 650 -9.96 23.19 25.02
C PHE A 650 -9.67 24.50 24.32
N ASP A 651 -10.02 24.63 23.03
CA ASP A 651 -9.83 25.87 22.26
C ASP A 651 -10.67 27.02 22.81
N ASP A 652 -11.89 26.72 23.28
CA ASP A 652 -12.72 27.69 24.00
C ASP A 652 -12.07 28.13 25.31
N LEU A 653 -11.62 27.18 26.14
CA LEU A 653 -10.92 27.50 27.39
C LEU A 653 -9.64 28.30 27.14
N ARG A 654 -8.88 27.95 26.11
CA ARG A 654 -7.64 28.65 25.70
C ARG A 654 -7.91 30.11 25.35
N ARG A 655 -9.02 30.40 24.67
CA ARG A 655 -9.44 31.79 24.38
C ARG A 655 -9.79 32.53 25.67
N GLN A 656 -10.56 31.90 26.56
CA GLN A 656 -10.94 32.48 27.86
C GLN A 656 -9.74 32.79 28.76
N LEU A 657 -8.75 31.88 28.82
CA LEU A 657 -7.53 32.07 29.61
C LEU A 657 -6.70 33.27 29.12
N ARG A 658 -6.61 33.47 27.80
CA ARG A 658 -5.89 34.61 27.20
C ARG A 658 -6.60 35.95 27.40
N SER A 659 -7.91 35.94 27.61
CA SER A 659 -8.72 37.13 27.89
C SER A 659 -8.98 37.35 29.37
N LEU A 660 -8.25 36.66 30.27
CA LEU A 660 -8.37 36.90 31.72
C LEU A 660 -7.86 38.31 32.07
N ALA A 661 -8.74 39.14 32.62
CA ALA A 661 -8.36 40.41 33.23
C ALA A 661 -7.91 40.22 34.70
N ASP A 662 -7.28 41.25 35.27
CA ASP A 662 -6.94 41.34 36.71
C ASP A 662 -6.03 40.21 37.26
N VAL A 663 -5.14 39.69 36.40
CA VAL A 663 -4.02 38.81 36.75
C VAL A 663 -2.72 39.64 36.69
N PRO A 664 -1.71 39.46 37.58
CA PRO A 664 -0.55 40.34 37.67
C PRO A 664 0.39 40.22 36.47
N LEU A 665 0.29 39.10 35.75
CA LEU A 665 0.93 38.84 34.47
C LEU A 665 -0.09 38.18 33.58
N ASP A 666 -0.29 38.74 32.39
CA ASP A 666 -1.22 38.19 31.41
C ASP A 666 -0.78 36.79 30.95
N VAL A 667 -1.74 35.96 30.55
CA VAL A 667 -1.47 34.65 29.96
C VAL A 667 -1.00 34.84 28.52
N SER A 668 0.29 34.59 28.26
CA SER A 668 0.90 34.75 26.93
C SER A 668 0.53 33.60 26.00
N SER A 669 0.62 32.37 26.50
CA SER A 669 0.36 31.17 25.70
C SER A 669 -0.24 30.05 26.56
N VAL A 670 -0.98 29.17 25.88
CA VAL A 670 -1.51 27.94 26.47
C VAL A 670 -1.31 26.84 25.44
N TYR A 671 -0.69 25.74 25.84
CA TYR A 671 -0.41 24.59 24.98
C TYR A 671 -0.94 23.32 25.61
N GLY A 672 -1.57 22.47 24.81
CA GLY A 672 -2.05 21.18 25.28
C GLY A 672 -0.99 20.08 25.14
N THR A 673 -0.92 19.17 26.11
CA THR A 673 0.09 18.08 26.11
C THR A 673 -0.52 16.68 26.04
N SER A 674 -1.80 16.53 26.41
CA SER A 674 -2.47 15.22 26.45
C SER A 674 -2.69 14.58 25.07
N PRO A 675 -2.58 13.24 24.95
CA PRO A 675 -2.84 12.49 23.71
C PRO A 675 -4.18 12.75 23.02
N ILE A 676 -5.22 13.05 23.79
CA ILE A 676 -6.56 13.33 23.24
C ILE A 676 -6.55 14.53 22.28
N LEU A 677 -5.61 15.45 22.46
CA LEU A 677 -5.49 16.65 21.63
C LEU A 677 -4.86 16.37 20.26
N SER A 678 -4.29 15.19 20.04
CA SER A 678 -3.95 14.69 18.69
C SER A 678 -4.78 13.46 18.33
N THR A 679 -5.97 13.30 18.93
CA THR A 679 -6.92 12.19 18.68
C THR A 679 -6.35 10.78 18.91
N SER A 680 -5.23 10.67 19.63
CA SER A 680 -4.53 9.40 19.83
C SER A 680 -4.89 8.76 21.17
N CYS A 681 -5.88 9.22 21.92
CA CYS A 681 -6.26 8.63 23.21
C CYS A 681 -7.20 7.41 23.02
N PRO A 682 -6.80 6.16 23.32
CA PRO A 682 -7.63 4.98 23.01
C PRO A 682 -8.92 4.86 23.82
N CYS A 683 -8.96 5.48 25.00
CA CYS A 683 -10.08 5.45 25.93
C CYS A 683 -10.33 6.88 26.46
N PRO A 684 -10.84 7.79 25.61
CA PRO A 684 -11.13 9.16 26.02
C PRO A 684 -12.17 9.13 27.15
N ALA A 685 -11.97 9.96 28.17
CA ALA A 685 -12.93 10.05 29.26
C ALA A 685 -14.23 10.68 28.75
N PRO A 686 -15.40 10.10 29.06
CA PRO A 686 -16.68 10.76 28.76
C PRO A 686 -16.82 12.03 29.57
N ARG A 687 -17.78 12.88 29.20
CA ARG A 687 -18.18 14.04 30.01
C ARG A 687 -18.48 13.56 31.44
N ALA A 688 -17.81 14.18 32.40
CA ALA A 688 -18.04 13.94 33.82
C ALA A 688 -19.51 14.21 34.15
N ARG A 689 -20.17 13.22 34.76
CA ARG A 689 -21.52 13.35 35.28
C ARG A 689 -21.44 13.74 36.76
N PRO A 690 -22.30 14.65 37.24
CA PRO A 690 -22.59 14.72 38.67
C PRO A 690 -23.13 13.35 39.11
N PRO A 691 -22.59 12.72 40.16
CA PRO A 691 -23.15 11.46 40.65
C PRO A 691 -24.60 11.68 41.10
N ALA A 692 -25.50 10.75 40.75
CA ALA A 692 -26.92 10.81 41.13
C ALA A 692 -27.13 10.84 42.66
N ARG A 693 -26.14 10.34 43.43
CA ARG A 693 -26.03 10.51 44.88
C ARG A 693 -24.62 11.06 45.18
N PRO A 694 -24.45 12.39 45.30
CA PRO A 694 -23.15 12.95 45.63
C PRO A 694 -22.75 12.54 47.04
N TRP A 695 -21.62 11.87 47.12
CA TRP A 695 -20.85 11.67 48.33
C TRP A 695 -20.43 13.06 48.86
N ARG A 696 -20.41 13.29 50.19
CA ARG A 696 -20.30 14.62 50.84
C ARG A 696 -19.59 15.67 49.96
N ARG A 697 -20.33 16.71 49.57
CA ARG A 697 -19.77 17.92 48.93
C ARG A 697 -18.82 18.58 49.95
N HIS A 698 -17.56 18.78 49.58
CA HIS A 698 -16.62 19.59 50.35
C HIS A 698 -15.96 20.59 49.40
N ALA A 699 -16.26 21.87 49.58
CA ALA A 699 -15.90 22.91 48.62
C ALA A 699 -16.28 22.51 47.17
N ALA A 700 -15.33 22.55 46.23
CA ALA A 700 -15.51 22.20 44.83
C ALA A 700 -15.22 20.71 44.51
N CYS A 701 -15.23 19.78 45.48
CA CYS A 701 -14.97 18.35 45.22
C CYS A 701 -15.92 17.36 45.96
N LEU A 702 -15.86 16.07 45.57
CA LEU A 702 -16.68 14.97 46.10
C LEU A 702 -15.85 14.02 47.02
N LEU A 703 -16.33 13.73 48.24
CA LEU A 703 -15.65 12.87 49.23
C LEU A 703 -16.39 11.55 49.51
N LYS A 704 -15.67 10.40 49.52
CA LYS A 704 -16.23 9.03 49.70
C LYS A 704 -16.76 8.72 51.12
N GLN A 705 -17.76 7.83 51.22
CA GLN A 705 -18.31 7.18 52.41
C GLN A 705 -18.15 5.66 52.28
N TYR A 706 -17.58 4.94 53.24
CA TYR A 706 -17.39 3.49 53.08
C TYR A 706 -18.73 2.74 52.89
N GLY A 707 -18.87 2.02 51.78
CA GLY A 707 -20.00 1.12 51.49
C GLY A 707 -19.50 -0.26 51.07
N SER A 708 -20.28 -1.30 51.36
CA SER A 708 -20.02 -2.69 50.95
C SER A 708 -20.95 -3.07 49.81
N PRO A 709 -20.45 -3.60 48.67
CA PRO A 709 -19.04 -3.87 48.36
C PRO A 709 -18.24 -2.60 48.02
N PRO A 710 -16.90 -2.63 48.09
CA PRO A 710 -16.07 -1.48 47.75
C PRO A 710 -16.16 -1.17 46.24
N VAL A 711 -16.67 0.04 45.94
CA VAL A 711 -16.75 0.59 44.58
C VAL A 711 -15.72 1.72 44.43
N CYS A 712 -15.00 1.74 43.30
CA CYS A 712 -14.12 2.83 42.91
C CYS A 712 -14.95 3.95 42.25
N PRO A 713 -14.69 5.24 42.50
CA PRO A 713 -15.30 6.29 41.68
C PRO A 713 -15.00 6.04 40.18
N PRO A 714 -15.90 6.43 39.27
CA PRO A 714 -15.63 6.39 37.83
C PRO A 714 -14.33 7.15 37.55
N TYR A 715 -13.48 6.59 36.69
CA TYR A 715 -12.24 7.25 36.31
C TYR A 715 -12.55 8.47 35.44
N VAL A 716 -12.13 9.64 35.92
CA VAL A 716 -12.18 10.89 35.16
C VAL A 716 -10.77 11.23 34.72
N GLY A 717 -10.54 11.16 33.41
CA GLY A 717 -9.28 11.57 32.79
C GLY A 717 -9.14 13.08 32.75
N VAL A 718 -7.89 13.55 32.81
CA VAL A 718 -7.56 14.97 32.78
C VAL A 718 -6.86 15.32 31.48
N THR A 719 -7.27 16.43 30.87
CA THR A 719 -6.57 17.02 29.72
C THR A 719 -5.61 18.09 30.24
N ARG A 720 -4.31 17.85 30.09
CA ARG A 720 -3.25 18.70 30.62
C ARG A 720 -2.88 19.80 29.63
N ALA A 721 -2.64 20.98 30.17
CA ALA A 721 -2.20 22.14 29.43
C ALA A 721 -1.13 22.91 30.20
N VAL A 722 -0.14 23.38 29.46
CA VAL A 722 0.94 24.24 29.93
C VAL A 722 0.56 25.69 29.67
N VAL A 723 0.69 26.54 30.68
CA VAL A 723 0.38 27.98 30.65
C VAL A 723 1.68 28.76 30.79
N GLU A 724 1.95 29.66 29.85
CA GLU A 724 3.04 30.64 29.97
C GLU A 724 2.45 32.01 30.31
N LEU A 725 3.11 32.72 31.21
CA LEU A 725 2.75 34.06 31.62
C LEU A 725 3.60 35.09 30.86
N GLY A 726 3.20 36.36 30.92
CA GLY A 726 4.01 37.48 30.43
C GLY A 726 5.41 37.51 31.06
N HIS A 727 6.37 38.08 30.32
CA HIS A 727 7.76 38.17 30.76
C HIS A 727 7.89 39.07 32.00
N SER A 728 8.60 38.59 33.03
CA SER A 728 8.89 39.36 34.24
C SER A 728 10.25 38.99 34.81
N GLY A 729 11.04 39.99 35.20
CA GLY A 729 12.32 39.80 35.91
C GLY A 729 12.16 39.52 37.41
N LYS A 730 10.94 39.65 37.96
CA LYS A 730 10.68 39.62 39.41
C LYS A 730 10.54 38.21 40.01
N TRP A 731 10.74 37.16 39.23
CA TRP A 731 10.69 35.79 39.75
C TRP A 731 11.84 35.53 40.74
N PRO A 732 11.60 34.87 41.90
CA PRO A 732 12.64 34.55 42.88
C PRO A 732 13.79 33.72 42.30
N GLY A 733 14.98 33.85 42.90
CA GLY A 733 16.17 33.04 42.59
C GLY A 733 16.33 31.79 43.44
N ASP A 734 15.45 31.60 44.43
CA ASP A 734 15.36 30.40 45.27
C ASP A 734 14.20 29.51 44.78
N LEU A 735 14.40 28.18 44.77
CA LEU A 735 13.43 27.23 44.21
C LEU A 735 12.14 27.15 45.03
N GLN A 736 12.22 27.21 46.36
CA GLN A 736 11.03 27.13 47.22
C GLN A 736 10.20 28.41 47.11
N ALA A 737 10.86 29.58 47.16
CA ALA A 737 10.21 30.86 46.94
C ALA A 737 9.59 30.97 45.54
N PHE A 738 10.27 30.43 44.52
CA PHE A 738 9.76 30.37 43.15
C PHE A 738 8.46 29.55 43.07
N ARG A 739 8.45 28.35 43.66
CA ARG A 739 7.27 27.47 43.69
C ARG A 739 6.12 28.06 44.52
N ALA A 740 6.41 28.76 45.61
CA ALA A 740 5.41 29.47 46.40
C ALA A 740 4.75 30.60 45.59
N LEU A 741 5.52 31.37 44.81
CA LEU A 741 4.98 32.39 43.92
C LEU A 741 4.14 31.77 42.80
N LYS A 742 4.58 30.67 42.22
CA LYS A 742 3.81 29.90 41.22
C LYS A 742 2.46 29.43 41.79
N ALA A 743 2.43 28.95 43.04
CA ALA A 743 1.19 28.60 43.72
C ALA A 743 0.28 29.81 43.96
N ALA A 744 0.83 30.98 44.24
CA ALA A 744 0.05 32.23 44.35
C ALA A 744 -0.59 32.63 43.00
N PHE A 745 0.13 32.50 41.88
CA PHE A 745 -0.45 32.66 40.55
C PHE A 745 -1.57 31.64 40.28
N ASN A 746 -1.39 30.37 40.69
CA ASN A 746 -2.43 29.37 40.54
C ASN A 746 -3.73 29.76 41.26
N LEU A 747 -3.63 30.28 42.49
CA LEU A 747 -4.77 30.77 43.25
C LEU A 747 -5.49 31.93 42.55
N GLN A 748 -4.72 32.93 42.11
CA GLN A 748 -5.30 34.12 41.47
C GLN A 748 -5.93 33.81 40.11
N ILE A 749 -5.28 33.00 39.28
CA ILE A 749 -5.85 32.58 37.99
C ILE A 749 -7.14 31.78 38.22
N SER A 750 -7.15 30.87 39.19
CA SER A 750 -8.34 30.11 39.58
C SER A 750 -9.49 31.02 40.01
N GLU A 751 -9.23 32.02 40.86
CA GLU A 751 -10.23 33.00 41.28
C GLU A 751 -10.79 33.82 40.10
N GLN A 752 -9.93 34.27 39.17
CA GLN A 752 -10.37 35.05 38.02
C GLN A 752 -11.17 34.22 37.01
N ILE A 753 -10.81 32.95 36.79
CA ILE A 753 -11.59 32.03 35.94
C ILE A 753 -13.00 31.86 36.51
N THR A 754 -13.11 31.64 37.83
CA THR A 754 -14.41 31.51 38.49
C THR A 754 -15.22 32.81 38.39
N LYS A 755 -14.60 33.98 38.62
CA LYS A 755 -15.28 35.29 38.57
C LYS A 755 -15.76 35.67 37.16
N GLN A 756 -14.91 35.54 36.15
CA GLN A 756 -15.18 36.05 34.80
C GLN A 756 -16.01 35.09 33.94
N TYR A 757 -15.80 33.78 34.10
CA TYR A 757 -16.40 32.76 33.22
C TYR A 757 -17.31 31.78 33.95
N ASN A 758 -17.49 31.91 35.26
CA ASN A 758 -18.32 31.03 36.09
C ASN A 758 -17.97 29.53 35.91
N LEU A 759 -16.68 29.23 35.79
CA LEU A 759 -16.20 27.85 35.68
C LEU A 759 -15.74 27.33 37.04
N PRO A 760 -16.10 26.10 37.44
CA PRO A 760 -15.56 25.48 38.66
C PRO A 760 -14.06 25.25 38.52
N THR A 761 -13.30 25.74 39.50
CA THR A 761 -11.84 25.58 39.56
C THR A 761 -11.38 25.06 40.93
N GLN A 762 -10.29 24.30 40.93
CA GLN A 762 -9.62 23.83 42.14
C GLN A 762 -8.11 24.10 42.00
N PRO A 763 -7.56 25.06 42.75
CA PRO A 763 -6.13 25.36 42.72
C PRO A 763 -5.36 24.39 43.63
N TYR A 764 -4.16 24.03 43.18
CA TYR A 764 -3.14 23.28 43.92
C TYR A 764 -1.79 24.01 43.82
N PRO A 765 -0.80 23.68 44.68
CA PRO A 765 0.52 24.31 44.59
C PRO A 765 1.21 24.14 43.23
N THR A 766 0.94 23.04 42.52
CA THR A 766 1.60 22.73 41.24
C THR A 766 0.74 23.05 40.00
N HIS A 767 -0.59 23.10 40.13
CA HIS A 767 -1.51 23.21 38.98
C HIS A 767 -2.89 23.76 39.38
N ILE A 768 -3.76 24.00 38.40
CA ILE A 768 -5.18 24.31 38.58
C ILE A 768 -6.01 23.28 37.82
N ASP A 769 -7.00 22.67 38.45
CA ASP A 769 -8.00 21.86 37.76
C ASP A 769 -9.23 22.74 37.44
N VAL A 770 -9.71 22.69 36.19
CA VAL A 770 -10.85 23.49 35.68
C VAL A 770 -11.87 22.54 35.04
N LEU A 771 -13.14 22.62 35.46
CA LEU A 771 -14.22 21.87 34.84
C LEU A 771 -14.91 22.71 33.75
N LYS A 772 -14.76 22.30 32.48
CA LYS A 772 -15.36 22.98 31.32
C LYS A 772 -16.05 21.98 30.42
N SER A 773 -17.33 22.23 30.13
CA SER A 773 -18.16 21.37 29.25
C SER A 773 -18.21 19.90 29.68
N GLY A 774 -18.04 19.62 30.98
CA GLY A 774 -17.95 18.26 31.53
C GLY A 774 -16.57 17.62 31.45
N TYR A 775 -15.53 18.31 30.97
CA TYR A 775 -14.16 17.82 30.93
C TYR A 775 -13.30 18.53 31.97
N VAL A 776 -12.36 17.80 32.57
CA VAL A 776 -11.40 18.37 33.53
C VAL A 776 -10.11 18.72 32.81
N PHE A 777 -9.75 19.99 32.84
CA PHE A 777 -8.50 20.52 32.31
C PHE A 777 -7.55 20.85 33.45
N ARG A 778 -6.30 20.37 33.37
CA ARG A 778 -5.25 20.71 34.34
C ARG A 778 -4.27 21.69 33.74
N LEU A 779 -4.22 22.88 34.32
CA LEU A 779 -3.36 23.98 33.92
C LEU A 779 -2.10 23.99 34.78
N GLU A 780 -0.93 23.87 34.14
CA GLU A 780 0.38 23.92 34.79
C GLU A 780 1.15 25.13 34.27
N ILE A 781 1.54 26.04 35.16
CA ILE A 781 2.37 27.18 34.75
C ILE A 781 3.78 26.68 34.39
N ALA A 782 4.29 27.00 33.21
CA ALA A 782 5.67 26.73 32.84
C ALA A 782 6.51 28.00 32.85
N HIS A 783 7.74 27.88 33.34
CA HIS A 783 8.68 28.98 33.35
C HIS A 783 10.13 28.45 33.25
N PRO A 784 10.93 28.88 32.26
CA PRO A 784 12.27 28.33 32.04
C PRO A 784 13.21 28.42 33.25
N LYS A 785 13.06 29.48 34.06
CA LYS A 785 13.85 29.67 35.29
C LYS A 785 13.71 28.50 36.28
N GLU A 786 12.57 27.83 36.35
CA GLU A 786 12.40 26.67 37.24
C GLU A 786 13.34 25.51 36.85
N ILE A 787 13.50 25.26 35.54
CA ILE A 787 14.43 24.26 35.00
C ILE A 787 15.88 24.66 35.35
N THR A 788 16.23 25.94 35.18
CA THR A 788 17.58 26.44 35.52
C THR A 788 17.89 26.32 37.00
N LEU A 789 16.91 26.57 37.88
CA LEU A 789 17.07 26.42 39.33
C LEU A 789 17.22 24.95 39.73
N LEU A 790 16.50 24.03 39.10
CA LEU A 790 16.63 22.59 39.33
C LEU A 790 17.97 22.01 38.85
N ARG A 791 18.65 22.68 37.91
CA ARG A 791 20.00 22.32 37.47
C ARG A 791 21.10 22.79 38.41
N LYS A 792 20.81 23.76 39.30
CA LYS A 792 21.80 24.42 40.13
C LYS A 792 22.17 23.52 41.32
N GLU A 793 23.41 23.06 41.35
CA GLU A 793 23.98 22.28 42.46
C GLU A 793 25.22 23.01 43.02
N VAL A 794 25.40 23.00 44.34
CA VAL A 794 26.55 23.64 45.00
C VAL A 794 27.47 22.57 45.55
N GLU A 795 28.57 22.30 44.85
CA GLU A 795 29.61 21.37 45.28
C GLU A 795 30.82 22.18 45.79
N GLY A 796 31.15 22.06 47.08
CA GLY A 796 32.34 22.72 47.66
C GLY A 796 32.33 24.25 47.58
N GLY A 797 31.14 24.88 47.54
CA GLY A 797 30.99 26.34 47.39
C GLY A 797 30.98 26.84 45.94
N VAL A 798 31.18 25.97 44.95
CA VAL A 798 31.11 26.30 43.51
C VAL A 798 29.75 25.86 42.96
N VAL A 799 29.09 26.77 42.25
CA VAL A 799 27.84 26.49 41.56
C VAL A 799 28.14 25.72 40.27
N LYS A 800 27.65 24.49 40.16
CA LYS A 800 27.63 23.69 38.93
C LYS A 800 26.20 23.57 38.43
N TYR A 801 26.04 23.54 37.11
CA TYR A 801 24.76 23.28 36.47
C TYR A 801 24.78 21.86 35.91
N ARG A 802 23.95 20.97 36.47
CA ARG A 802 23.83 19.58 36.06
C ARG A 802 22.38 19.20 35.93
N ASP A 803 22.03 18.48 34.86
CA ASP A 803 20.68 17.95 34.72
C ASP A 803 20.38 16.90 35.78
N THR A 804 19.31 17.14 36.53
CA THR A 804 18.70 16.19 37.46
C THR A 804 17.53 15.48 36.76
N GLU A 805 17.10 14.34 37.30
CA GLU A 805 15.92 13.65 36.75
C GLU A 805 14.67 14.56 36.80
N GLU A 806 14.55 15.38 37.86
CA GLU A 806 13.47 16.35 38.00
C GLU A 806 13.57 17.49 36.97
N SER A 807 14.77 18.04 36.72
CA SER A 807 14.93 19.09 35.69
C SER A 807 14.62 18.59 34.28
N LEU A 808 15.06 17.36 33.95
CA LEU A 808 14.79 16.73 32.66
C LEU A 808 13.30 16.45 32.47
N ASN A 809 12.63 15.89 33.48
CA ASN A 809 11.19 15.63 33.42
C ASN A 809 10.38 16.93 33.29
N LEU A 810 10.79 18.00 33.99
CA LEU A 810 10.13 19.30 33.84
C LEU A 810 10.32 19.86 32.43
N GLN A 811 11.54 19.82 31.88
CA GLN A 811 11.82 20.26 30.51
C GLN A 811 11.03 19.45 29.48
N LEU A 812 10.97 18.12 29.64
CA LEU A 812 10.21 17.23 28.79
C LEU A 812 8.73 17.60 28.76
N ASN A 813 8.11 17.75 29.93
CA ASN A 813 6.67 17.98 30.04
C ASN A 813 6.24 19.40 29.67
N THR A 814 7.09 20.40 29.94
CA THR A 814 6.72 21.82 29.79
C THR A 814 7.25 22.48 28.52
N VAL A 815 8.31 21.95 27.92
CA VAL A 815 8.95 22.55 26.73
C VAL A 815 8.82 21.64 25.51
N LEU A 816 9.24 20.38 25.63
CA LEU A 816 9.32 19.47 24.48
C LEU A 816 7.96 18.86 24.11
N MET A 817 7.18 18.41 25.10
CA MET A 817 5.88 17.76 24.88
C MET A 817 4.85 18.68 24.20
N PRO A 818 4.71 19.98 24.55
CA PRO A 818 3.84 20.90 23.81
C PRO A 818 4.15 20.96 22.31
N ARG A 819 5.43 21.01 21.94
CA ARG A 819 5.87 21.08 20.55
C ARG A 819 5.55 19.79 19.80
N LEU A 820 5.92 18.66 20.39
CA LEU A 820 5.61 17.35 19.81
C LEU A 820 4.10 17.14 19.66
N ARG A 821 3.29 17.48 20.68
CA ARG A 821 1.83 17.34 20.61
C ARG A 821 1.23 18.20 19.51
N GLY A 822 1.72 19.44 19.35
CA GLY A 822 1.32 20.32 18.25
C GLY A 822 1.64 19.73 16.89
N ALA A 823 2.83 19.16 16.71
CA ALA A 823 3.24 18.51 15.47
C ALA A 823 2.39 17.26 15.16
N LEU A 824 2.12 16.41 16.17
CA LEU A 824 1.25 15.24 16.01
C LEU A 824 -0.22 15.62 15.74
N HIS A 825 -0.70 16.74 16.30
CA HIS A 825 -1.99 17.29 15.94
C HIS A 825 -2.01 17.74 14.48
N GLY A 826 -0.96 18.43 14.02
CA GLY A 826 -0.79 18.77 12.59
C GLY A 826 -0.85 17.53 11.69
N LEU A 827 -0.16 16.46 12.09
CA LEU A 827 -0.18 15.17 11.37
C LEU A 827 -1.59 14.56 11.29
N GLN A 828 -2.40 14.66 12.35
CA GLN A 828 -3.79 14.21 12.31
C GLN A 828 -4.64 15.02 11.33
N GLN A 829 -4.40 16.33 11.21
CA GLN A 829 -5.14 17.19 10.28
C GLN A 829 -4.82 16.85 8.82
N THR A 830 -3.59 16.45 8.52
CA THR A 830 -3.20 16.00 7.18
C THR A 830 -3.60 14.55 6.90
N HIS A 831 -3.54 13.68 7.92
CA HIS A 831 -3.85 12.26 7.80
C HIS A 831 -4.82 11.81 8.90
N SER A 832 -6.11 11.77 8.57
CA SER A 832 -7.18 11.45 9.52
C SER A 832 -7.09 10.05 10.16
N ALA A 833 -6.41 9.10 9.51
CA ALA A 833 -6.22 7.74 10.03
C ALA A 833 -5.13 7.62 11.11
N PHE A 834 -4.32 8.66 11.34
CA PHE A 834 -3.20 8.61 12.29
C PHE A 834 -3.64 8.35 13.73
N GLY A 835 -4.54 9.18 14.26
CA GLY A 835 -5.06 9.09 15.63
C GLY A 835 -5.66 7.73 15.93
N PRO A 836 -6.62 7.25 15.13
CA PRO A 836 -7.16 5.88 15.20
C PRO A 836 -6.09 4.77 15.16
N THR A 837 -5.09 4.90 14.29
CA THR A 837 -3.99 3.93 14.19
C THR A 837 -3.18 3.89 15.48
N ALA A 838 -2.83 5.05 16.03
CA ALA A 838 -2.14 5.16 17.31
C ALA A 838 -3.00 4.60 18.46
N CYS A 839 -4.32 4.79 18.40
CA CYS A 839 -5.27 4.21 19.35
C CYS A 839 -5.27 2.68 19.30
N LEU A 840 -5.35 2.07 18.11
CA LEU A 840 -5.28 0.62 17.93
C LEU A 840 -3.95 0.06 18.45
N PHE A 841 -2.83 0.69 18.11
CA PHE A 841 -1.52 0.22 18.53
C PHE A 841 -1.33 0.30 20.04
N LYS A 842 -1.71 1.40 20.68
CA LYS A 842 -1.66 1.54 22.14
C LYS A 842 -2.58 0.56 22.86
N ARG A 843 -3.80 0.34 22.33
CA ARG A 843 -4.73 -0.64 22.88
C ARG A 843 -4.20 -2.06 22.74
N TRP A 844 -3.55 -2.38 21.61
CA TRP A 844 -2.88 -3.65 21.39
C TRP A 844 -1.73 -3.88 22.40
N LEU A 845 -0.86 -2.88 22.60
CA LEU A 845 0.21 -2.96 23.62
C LEU A 845 -0.36 -3.25 25.01
N CYS A 846 -1.40 -2.50 25.41
CA CYS A 846 -2.06 -2.69 26.71
C CYS A 846 -2.73 -4.07 26.85
N CYS A 847 -3.32 -4.57 25.76
CA CYS A 847 -3.91 -5.91 25.70
C CYS A 847 -2.88 -7.01 25.96
N HIS A 848 -1.67 -6.85 25.41
CA HIS A 848 -0.55 -7.75 25.59
C HIS A 848 0.29 -7.49 26.86
N LEU A 849 -0.28 -6.73 27.80
CA LEU A 849 0.31 -6.40 29.10
C LEU A 849 1.61 -5.57 28.98
N LEU A 850 1.78 -4.83 27.90
CA LEU A 850 2.86 -3.86 27.72
C LEU A 850 2.33 -2.47 28.12
N ASP A 851 2.29 -2.20 29.42
CA ASP A 851 1.81 -0.91 29.94
C ASP A 851 2.78 0.25 29.67
N GLU A 852 2.36 1.47 30.03
CA GLU A 852 3.03 2.74 29.75
C GLU A 852 4.47 2.85 30.29
N SER A 853 4.83 2.05 31.30
CA SER A 853 6.21 2.01 31.81
C SER A 853 7.13 1.10 31.01
N HIS A 854 6.56 0.07 30.38
CA HIS A 854 7.28 -0.86 29.52
C HIS A 854 7.38 -0.29 28.11
N PHE A 855 6.31 0.34 27.63
CA PHE A 855 6.23 0.92 26.31
C PHE A 855 5.55 2.30 26.40
N PRO A 856 6.32 3.40 26.39
CA PRO A 856 5.75 4.73 26.57
C PRO A 856 4.71 5.08 25.49
N PRO A 857 3.56 5.70 25.83
CA PRO A 857 2.54 6.08 24.86
C PRO A 857 3.07 6.99 23.76
N THR A 858 3.99 7.89 24.07
CA THR A 858 4.62 8.79 23.10
C THR A 858 5.46 8.01 22.09
N VAL A 859 6.20 6.99 22.52
CA VAL A 859 6.95 6.10 21.61
C VAL A 859 6.00 5.35 20.68
N ALA A 860 4.85 4.90 21.21
CA ALA A 860 3.83 4.25 20.39
C ALA A 860 3.20 5.21 19.36
N GLU A 861 2.98 6.48 19.72
CA GLU A 861 2.51 7.53 18.80
C GLU A 861 3.53 7.82 17.71
N LEU A 862 4.82 7.90 18.06
CA LEU A 862 5.89 8.15 17.09
C LEU A 862 6.08 6.98 16.11
N LEU A 863 5.97 5.73 16.57
CA LEU A 863 5.96 4.57 15.67
C LEU A 863 4.75 4.57 14.73
N ALA A 864 3.58 4.95 15.24
CA ALA A 864 2.39 5.12 14.41
C ALA A 864 2.55 6.29 13.43
N ALA A 865 3.22 7.39 13.81
CA ALA A 865 3.49 8.53 12.94
C ALA A 865 4.47 8.18 11.81
N ALA A 866 5.44 7.30 12.09
CA ALA A 866 6.48 6.92 11.13
C ALA A 866 5.91 6.40 9.80
N ILE A 867 4.83 5.62 9.84
CA ILE A 867 4.20 5.05 8.62
C ILE A 867 3.42 6.07 7.77
N PHE A 868 3.17 7.28 8.30
CA PHE A 868 2.59 8.39 7.55
C PHE A 868 3.67 9.32 7.00
N LEU A 869 4.78 9.48 7.73
CA LEU A 869 5.91 10.33 7.34
C LEU A 869 6.88 9.65 6.38
N LYS A 870 7.02 8.32 6.48
CA LYS A 870 7.88 7.47 5.65
C LYS A 870 7.05 6.27 5.13
N PRO A 871 6.05 6.52 4.27
CA PRO A 871 5.11 5.50 3.83
C PRO A 871 5.69 4.52 2.79
N GLU A 872 6.86 4.80 2.22
CA GLU A 872 7.42 4.11 1.07
C GLU A 872 7.67 2.61 1.35
N PRO A 873 7.46 1.71 0.37
CA PRO A 873 7.09 1.96 -1.03
C PRO A 873 5.61 2.30 -1.29
N GLU A 874 4.76 2.25 -0.27
CA GLU A 874 3.34 2.60 -0.40
C GLU A 874 3.07 4.09 -0.14
N THR A 875 1.79 4.49 -0.17
CA THR A 875 1.32 5.82 0.22
C THR A 875 0.81 5.81 1.66
N PRO A 876 0.69 6.96 2.35
CA PRO A 876 0.15 7.02 3.71
C PRO A 876 -1.22 6.33 3.80
N PRO A 877 -1.47 5.48 4.81
CA PRO A 877 -2.69 4.68 4.87
C PRO A 877 -3.92 5.53 5.19
N LEU A 878 -5.05 5.19 4.56
CA LEU A 878 -6.33 5.87 4.81
C LEU A 878 -7.23 5.16 5.82
N ASN A 879 -6.91 3.90 6.13
CA ASN A 879 -7.68 3.06 7.03
C ASN A 879 -6.86 2.70 8.28
N PRO A 880 -7.43 2.83 9.50
CA PRO A 880 -6.77 2.46 10.75
C PRO A 880 -6.29 1.00 10.82
N LEU A 881 -7.00 0.05 10.19
CA LEU A 881 -6.59 -1.35 10.13
C LEU A 881 -5.24 -1.51 9.44
N ILE A 882 -5.10 -0.89 8.26
CA ILE A 882 -3.85 -0.94 7.47
C ILE A 882 -2.74 -0.20 8.18
N GLY A 883 -3.04 0.97 8.76
CA GLY A 883 -2.09 1.72 9.59
C GLY A 883 -1.55 0.86 10.73
N PHE A 884 -2.41 0.16 11.46
CA PHE A 884 -2.03 -0.72 12.55
C PHE A 884 -1.12 -1.87 12.09
N VAL A 885 -1.48 -2.55 11.00
CA VAL A 885 -0.66 -3.65 10.44
C VAL A 885 0.71 -3.13 9.98
N ARG A 886 0.77 -1.94 9.36
CA ARG A 886 2.04 -1.32 8.95
C ARG A 886 2.90 -0.92 10.13
N THR A 887 2.32 -0.39 11.22
CA THR A 887 3.06 -0.10 12.45
C THR A 887 3.66 -1.37 13.06
N LEU A 888 2.91 -2.49 13.07
CA LEU A 888 3.45 -3.79 13.52
C LEU A 888 4.58 -4.27 12.60
N LYS A 889 4.44 -4.13 11.28
CA LYS A 889 5.48 -4.52 10.31
C LYS A 889 6.75 -3.69 10.48
N LEU A 890 6.62 -2.38 10.69
CA LEU A 890 7.74 -1.50 11.02
C LEU A 890 8.47 -2.02 12.27
N LEU A 891 7.74 -2.29 13.35
CA LEU A 891 8.33 -2.83 14.59
C LEU A 891 9.10 -4.13 14.37
N VAL A 892 8.62 -4.99 13.49
CA VAL A 892 9.16 -6.33 13.22
C VAL A 892 10.35 -6.32 12.26
N ASN A 893 10.32 -5.45 11.26
CA ASN A 893 11.27 -5.45 10.14
C ASN A 893 12.48 -4.53 10.39
N THR A 894 12.38 -3.55 11.28
CA THR A 894 13.51 -2.68 11.65
C THR A 894 14.53 -3.45 12.49
N ASP A 895 15.80 -3.40 12.09
CA ASP A 895 16.91 -3.88 12.93
C ASP A 895 17.29 -2.79 13.92
N TRP A 896 16.62 -2.79 15.08
CA TRP A 896 16.83 -1.80 16.15
C TRP A 896 18.27 -1.72 16.70
N THR A 897 19.15 -2.64 16.32
CA THR A 897 20.58 -2.58 16.66
C THR A 897 21.41 -1.76 15.68
N LYS A 898 20.97 -1.67 14.41
CA LYS A 898 21.69 -1.01 13.30
C LYS A 898 20.96 0.17 12.70
N ASP A 899 19.65 0.25 12.92
CA ASP A 899 18.77 1.24 12.32
C ASP A 899 18.24 2.20 13.39
N MET A 900 18.08 3.47 13.00
CA MET A 900 17.33 4.47 13.75
C MET A 900 16.13 4.96 12.95
N LEU A 901 15.11 5.47 13.63
CA LEU A 901 14.02 6.18 12.99
C LEU A 901 14.14 7.68 13.20
N VAL A 902 14.55 8.40 12.16
CA VAL A 902 14.49 9.87 12.12
C VAL A 902 13.11 10.30 11.62
N LEU A 903 12.35 11.05 12.43
CA LEU A 903 10.99 11.49 12.12
C LEU A 903 10.93 13.01 11.97
N ASN A 904 10.92 13.48 10.73
CA ASN A 904 10.93 14.91 10.41
C ASN A 904 9.50 15.48 10.30
N LEU A 905 8.79 15.54 11.44
CA LEU A 905 7.36 15.90 11.55
C LEU A 905 6.99 17.28 10.95
N THR A 906 7.94 18.21 10.81
CA THR A 906 7.73 19.59 10.34
C THR A 906 8.76 20.02 9.29
N HIS A 907 9.48 19.07 8.69
CA HIS A 907 10.61 19.35 7.78
C HIS A 907 11.71 20.25 8.39
N GLU A 908 11.86 20.22 9.72
CA GLU A 908 12.86 20.99 10.46
C GLU A 908 14.28 20.43 10.35
N PHE A 909 14.45 19.12 10.24
CA PHE A 909 15.78 18.54 10.04
C PHE A 909 16.29 18.77 8.62
N SER A 910 17.54 19.24 8.51
CA SER A 910 18.28 19.26 7.24
C SER A 910 18.87 17.88 6.90
N ALA A 911 19.30 17.71 5.64
CA ALA A 911 19.96 16.48 5.21
C ALA A 911 21.33 16.29 5.91
N GLU A 912 22.05 17.38 6.18
CA GLU A 912 23.32 17.34 6.91
C GLU A 912 23.11 16.94 8.37
N GLU A 913 22.10 17.49 9.03
CA GLU A 913 21.75 17.15 10.42
C GLU A 913 21.36 15.68 10.54
N THR A 914 20.59 15.17 9.59
CA THR A 914 20.19 13.76 9.53
C THR A 914 21.42 12.85 9.38
N SER A 915 22.34 13.19 8.47
CA SER A 915 23.58 12.43 8.24
C SER A 915 24.48 12.42 9.48
N GLU A 916 24.57 13.55 10.20
CA GLU A 916 25.35 13.65 11.44
C GLU A 916 24.74 12.83 12.58
N LEU A 917 23.40 12.78 12.68
CA LEU A 917 22.71 11.90 13.63
C LEU A 917 23.02 10.43 13.34
N GLU A 918 22.92 10.00 12.09
CA GLU A 918 23.23 8.63 11.66
C GLU A 918 24.69 8.24 11.92
N ARG A 919 25.62 9.16 11.68
CA ARG A 919 27.04 8.98 11.99
C ARG A 919 27.27 8.77 13.49
N LYS A 920 26.67 9.62 14.34
CA LYS A 920 26.79 9.49 15.81
C LYS A 920 26.24 8.16 16.31
N PHE A 921 25.10 7.74 15.78
CA PHE A 921 24.49 6.46 16.14
C PHE A 921 25.33 5.26 15.74
N SER A 922 25.94 5.30 14.54
CA SER A 922 26.81 4.22 14.05
C SER A 922 28.04 3.98 14.94
N THR A 923 28.47 4.99 15.70
CA THR A 923 29.59 4.89 16.65
C THR A 923 29.18 4.45 18.07
N ARG A 924 27.88 4.29 18.33
CA ARG A 924 27.37 3.91 19.66
C ARG A 924 27.57 2.43 19.93
N ASP A 925 27.74 2.06 21.20
CA ASP A 925 27.61 0.68 21.65
C ASP A 925 26.13 0.22 21.60
N PRO A 926 25.76 -0.77 20.77
CA PRO A 926 24.40 -1.29 20.66
C PRO A 926 23.86 -1.93 21.97
N SER A 927 24.73 -2.26 22.92
CA SER A 927 24.35 -2.82 24.22
C SER A 927 23.75 -1.78 25.17
N THR A 928 24.02 -0.49 24.90
CA THR A 928 23.58 0.63 25.73
C THR A 928 22.17 1.12 25.33
N PRO A 929 21.28 1.40 26.30
CA PRO A 929 19.97 1.98 26.01
C PRO A 929 20.11 3.40 25.42
N PRO A 930 19.12 3.86 24.62
CA PRO A 930 17.85 3.19 24.34
C PRO A 930 17.95 1.99 23.37
N TYR A 931 17.06 1.00 23.50
CA TYR A 931 17.06 -0.15 22.57
C TYR A 931 16.18 0.07 21.34
N LEU A 932 15.34 1.09 21.38
CA LEU A 932 14.51 1.56 20.28
C LEU A 932 14.85 3.04 20.10
N HIS A 933 15.43 3.40 18.96
CA HIS A 933 15.92 4.75 18.70
C HIS A 933 14.98 5.48 17.73
N ILE A 934 14.25 6.47 18.26
CA ILE A 934 13.41 7.36 17.47
C ILE A 934 13.85 8.78 17.76
N VAL A 935 14.32 9.48 16.73
CA VAL A 935 14.79 10.86 16.85
C VAL A 935 13.81 11.81 16.17
N THR A 936 13.45 12.89 16.87
CA THR A 936 12.59 13.95 16.34
C THR A 936 13.27 15.32 16.48
N PRO A 937 12.89 16.33 15.67
CA PRO A 937 13.37 17.71 15.85
C PRO A 937 13.07 18.28 17.25
N PHE A 938 12.12 17.68 17.96
CA PHE A 938 11.64 18.14 19.27
C PHE A 938 12.35 17.46 20.45
N ASP A 939 13.39 16.68 20.22
CA ASP A 939 14.13 15.96 21.27
C ASP A 939 15.03 16.87 22.12
N GLY A 940 15.27 18.11 21.67
CA GLY A 940 16.20 19.05 22.31
C GLY A 940 17.64 18.55 22.24
N ASP A 941 18.41 18.78 23.31
CA ASP A 941 19.84 18.41 23.35
C ASP A 941 20.10 16.91 23.53
N THR A 942 19.04 16.11 23.74
CA THR A 942 19.14 14.65 24.01
C THR A 942 18.42 13.87 22.92
N PRO A 943 19.10 13.39 21.87
CA PRO A 943 18.48 12.57 20.83
C PRO A 943 17.78 11.35 21.43
N SER A 944 16.61 11.00 20.88
CA SER A 944 15.82 9.84 21.29
C SER A 944 15.28 9.93 22.73
N VAL A 945 15.04 11.14 23.23
CA VAL A 945 14.61 11.38 24.61
C VAL A 945 13.33 10.63 24.99
N TRP A 946 12.41 10.44 24.04
CA TRP A 946 11.12 9.79 24.26
C TRP A 946 11.21 8.29 24.54
N SER A 947 12.24 7.61 24.01
CA SER A 947 12.47 6.17 24.20
C SER A 947 13.66 5.85 25.09
N ARG A 948 14.30 6.88 25.68
CA ARG A 948 15.52 6.78 26.49
C ARG A 948 15.48 5.67 27.55
N ASN A 949 14.38 5.60 28.30
CA ASN A 949 14.25 4.69 29.45
C ASN A 949 13.50 3.39 29.10
N ALA A 950 12.65 3.41 28.07
CA ALA A 950 11.80 2.29 27.70
C ALA A 950 11.43 2.36 26.21
N PRO A 951 11.29 1.20 25.52
CA PRO A 951 11.34 -0.16 26.07
C PRO A 951 12.75 -0.67 26.40
N THR A 952 12.83 -1.54 27.41
CA THR A 952 14.04 -2.33 27.68
C THR A 952 14.19 -3.44 26.63
N LYS A 953 15.39 -4.00 26.48
CA LYS A 953 15.66 -5.05 25.48
C LYS A 953 14.70 -6.25 25.57
N PRO A 954 14.41 -6.85 26.74
CA PRO A 954 13.46 -7.96 26.83
C PRO A 954 12.02 -7.58 26.44
N VAL A 955 11.59 -6.37 26.82
CA VAL A 955 10.28 -5.83 26.47
C VAL A 955 10.15 -5.63 24.96
N LEU A 956 11.17 -5.05 24.33
CA LEU A 956 11.20 -4.87 22.88
C LEU A 956 11.18 -6.21 22.15
N CYS A 957 11.99 -7.20 22.58
CA CYS A 957 11.96 -8.55 22.00
C CYS A 957 10.58 -9.21 22.14
N ARG A 958 9.91 -9.04 23.30
CA ARG A 958 8.55 -9.54 23.51
C ARG A 958 7.54 -8.86 22.58
N ALA A 959 7.61 -7.53 22.44
CA ALA A 959 6.74 -6.77 21.55
C ALA A 959 6.91 -7.21 20.08
N VAL A 960 8.15 -7.39 19.61
CA VAL A 960 8.45 -7.89 18.26
C VAL A 960 7.90 -9.30 18.04
N ALA A 961 8.06 -10.21 19.00
CA ALA A 961 7.53 -11.58 18.90
C ALA A 961 5.99 -11.61 18.82
N LEU A 962 5.33 -10.81 19.65
CA LEU A 962 3.87 -10.65 19.64
C LEU A 962 3.38 -10.02 18.34
N ALA A 963 4.09 -9.01 17.83
CA ALA A 963 3.76 -8.34 16.56
C ALA A 963 3.85 -9.33 15.39
N ARG A 964 4.90 -10.15 15.30
CA ARG A 964 5.03 -11.22 14.29
C ARG A 964 3.84 -12.18 14.33
N SER A 965 3.48 -12.65 15.51
CA SER A 965 2.33 -13.56 15.69
C SER A 965 1.01 -12.89 15.30
N THR A 966 0.86 -11.59 15.61
CA THR A 966 -0.36 -10.82 15.31
C THR A 966 -0.51 -10.60 13.81
N ILE A 967 0.57 -10.23 13.10
CA ILE A 967 0.57 -10.07 11.64
C ILE A 967 0.17 -11.38 10.97
N GLY A 968 0.81 -12.49 11.33
CA GLY A 968 0.49 -13.80 10.74
C GLY A 968 -0.96 -14.23 11.00
N TYR A 969 -1.50 -13.94 12.19
CA TYR A 969 -2.91 -14.18 12.49
C TYR A 969 -3.83 -13.31 11.63
N LEU A 970 -3.57 -12.00 11.51
CA LEU A 970 -4.42 -11.08 10.75
C LEU A 970 -4.39 -11.39 9.24
N GLU A 971 -3.21 -11.67 8.69
CA GLU A 971 -3.08 -12.06 7.28
C GLU A 971 -3.87 -13.34 7.01
N LYS A 972 -3.72 -14.39 7.84
CA LYS A 972 -4.51 -15.60 7.70
C LYS A 972 -6.01 -15.35 7.88
N ALA A 973 -6.41 -14.64 8.93
CA ALA A 973 -7.81 -14.40 9.25
C ALA A 973 -8.54 -13.61 8.16
N LEU A 974 -7.91 -12.59 7.60
CA LEU A 974 -8.52 -11.69 6.61
C LEU A 974 -8.33 -12.19 5.17
N LEU A 975 -7.17 -12.74 4.83
CA LEU A 975 -6.83 -13.15 3.46
C LEU A 975 -7.09 -14.63 3.18
N GLU A 976 -7.21 -15.50 4.17
CA GLU A 976 -7.51 -16.93 3.94
C GLU A 976 -8.89 -17.29 4.51
N ASP A 977 -9.11 -17.06 5.81
CA ASP A 977 -10.30 -17.55 6.54
C ASP A 977 -11.55 -16.67 6.36
N ASN A 978 -11.43 -15.46 5.78
CA ASN A 978 -12.51 -14.47 5.64
C ASN A 978 -13.25 -14.15 6.96
N LYS A 979 -12.51 -14.06 8.08
CA LYS A 979 -13.07 -13.80 9.41
C LYS A 979 -13.42 -12.32 9.60
N GLU A 980 -14.69 -12.04 9.86
CA GLU A 980 -15.18 -10.69 10.19
C GLU A 980 -14.68 -10.21 11.56
N GLN A 981 -14.58 -11.11 12.54
CA GLN A 981 -14.13 -10.79 13.88
C GLN A 981 -12.68 -11.24 14.11
N VAL A 982 -11.78 -10.25 14.26
CA VAL A 982 -10.34 -10.48 14.47
C VAL A 982 -9.85 -10.04 15.85
N LEU A 983 -10.77 -9.93 16.82
CA LEU A 983 -10.45 -9.47 18.18
C LEU A 983 -9.43 -10.37 18.90
N SER A 984 -9.24 -11.61 18.47
CA SER A 984 -8.19 -12.49 19.01
C SER A 984 -6.77 -11.94 18.79
N ALA A 985 -6.56 -11.01 17.86
CA ALA A 985 -5.31 -10.26 17.73
C ALA A 985 -4.95 -9.45 19.00
N PHE A 986 -5.95 -9.15 19.84
CA PHE A 986 -5.83 -8.42 21.09
C PHE A 986 -5.91 -9.35 22.32
N ALA A 987 -5.86 -10.67 22.13
CA ALA A 987 -5.81 -11.62 23.24
C ALA A 987 -4.35 -11.78 23.74
N PRO A 988 -4.06 -11.53 25.04
CA PRO A 988 -2.70 -11.68 25.56
C PRO A 988 -2.21 -13.12 25.55
N SER A 989 -0.94 -13.32 25.21
CA SER A 989 -0.23 -14.54 25.57
C SER A 989 0.29 -14.42 27.00
N LEU A 990 -0.27 -15.24 27.91
CA LEU A 990 0.20 -15.34 29.29
C LEU A 990 1.45 -16.23 29.43
N LYS A 991 1.96 -16.81 28.35
CA LYS A 991 3.18 -17.62 28.41
C LYS A 991 4.39 -16.75 28.77
N GLY A 992 5.30 -17.31 29.57
CA GLY A 992 6.54 -16.63 29.98
C GLY A 992 6.35 -15.56 31.06
N TYR A 993 5.36 -15.71 31.94
CA TYR A 993 5.24 -14.95 33.19
C TYR A 993 5.34 -15.91 34.37
N ASP A 994 6.05 -15.52 35.42
CA ASP A 994 6.30 -16.36 36.61
C ASP A 994 5.12 -16.38 37.60
N LEU A 995 4.34 -15.28 37.67
CA LEU A 995 3.26 -15.10 38.63
C LEU A 995 2.11 -14.29 38.03
N PHE A 996 0.87 -14.67 38.35
CA PHE A 996 -0.33 -13.92 38.01
C PHE A 996 -1.05 -13.43 39.26
N ILE A 997 -1.38 -12.13 39.29
CA ILE A 997 -2.17 -11.51 40.36
C ILE A 997 -3.50 -11.06 39.75
N TYR A 998 -4.59 -11.68 40.18
CA TYR A 998 -5.93 -11.33 39.73
C TYR A 998 -6.54 -10.28 40.66
N LEU A 999 -6.83 -9.10 40.12
CA LEU A 999 -7.46 -8.01 40.87
C LEU A 999 -8.98 -8.13 40.89
N HIS A 1000 -9.59 -7.66 41.99
CA HIS A 1000 -11.05 -7.66 42.13
C HIS A 1000 -11.69 -6.77 41.05
N PRO A 1001 -12.61 -7.28 40.22
CA PRO A 1001 -13.07 -6.55 39.04
C PRO A 1001 -13.81 -5.22 39.32
N SER A 1002 -14.42 -5.04 40.50
CA SER A 1002 -15.09 -3.77 40.89
C SER A 1002 -14.10 -2.62 41.21
N LEU A 1003 -12.82 -2.95 41.38
CA LEU A 1003 -11.75 -2.01 41.73
C LEU A 1003 -10.87 -1.65 40.53
N VAL A 1004 -11.17 -2.18 39.35
CA VAL A 1004 -10.40 -1.95 38.12
C VAL A 1004 -11.12 -0.92 37.24
N PRO A 1005 -10.59 0.32 37.13
CA PRO A 1005 -11.08 1.29 36.16
C PRO A 1005 -11.02 0.75 34.74
N HIS A 1006 -11.85 1.30 33.84
CA HIS A 1006 -11.94 0.89 32.43
C HIS A 1006 -12.27 -0.59 32.17
N ARG A 1007 -12.67 -1.36 33.18
CA ARG A 1007 -13.10 -2.77 32.98
C ARG A 1007 -14.20 -2.88 31.91
N SER A 1008 -15.10 -1.91 31.85
CA SER A 1008 -16.18 -1.82 30.87
C SER A 1008 -15.69 -1.63 29.43
N GLU A 1009 -14.46 -1.17 29.26
CA GLU A 1009 -13.81 -0.94 27.96
C GLU A 1009 -13.01 -2.15 27.47
N ARG A 1010 -13.13 -3.32 28.09
CA ARG A 1010 -12.40 -4.51 27.63
C ARG A 1010 -12.74 -4.92 26.19
N VAL A 1011 -11.74 -5.24 25.37
CA VAL A 1011 -11.94 -5.71 23.98
C VAL A 1011 -12.88 -6.92 23.91
N GLU A 1012 -12.88 -7.81 24.91
CA GLU A 1012 -13.77 -8.98 24.96
C GLU A 1012 -15.18 -8.67 25.47
N GLN A 1013 -15.41 -7.53 26.15
CA GLN A 1013 -16.73 -7.23 26.68
C GLN A 1013 -17.74 -6.92 25.56
N PRO A 1014 -18.97 -7.44 25.62
CA PRO A 1014 -20.03 -7.00 24.72
C PRO A 1014 -20.35 -5.52 24.96
N ARG A 1015 -20.83 -4.82 23.93
CA ARG A 1015 -21.35 -3.45 24.09
C ARG A 1015 -22.44 -3.46 25.16
N GLY A 1016 -22.32 -2.58 26.15
CA GLY A 1016 -23.28 -2.51 27.25
C GLY A 1016 -24.67 -2.19 26.69
N LYS A 1017 -25.67 -3.03 27.01
CA LYS A 1017 -27.08 -2.61 26.87
C LYS A 1017 -27.37 -1.63 28.01
N ARG A 1018 -27.99 -0.51 27.68
CA ARG A 1018 -28.57 0.46 28.62
C ARG A 1018 -29.30 -0.31 29.72
N THR A 1019 -28.84 -0.26 30.96
CA THR A 1019 -29.68 -0.62 32.10
C THR A 1019 -30.71 0.50 32.26
N SER A 1020 -31.97 0.12 32.46
CA SER A 1020 -33.12 1.03 32.57
C SER A 1020 -33.04 2.04 33.73
N GLU A 1021 -31.98 1.99 34.54
CA GLU A 1021 -31.72 2.88 35.66
C GLU A 1021 -30.82 4.08 35.32
N GLU A 1022 -30.23 4.15 34.12
CA GLU A 1022 -29.50 5.35 33.72
C GLU A 1022 -30.45 6.46 33.25
N PRO A 1023 -30.46 7.65 33.89
CA PRO A 1023 -31.37 8.73 33.54
C PRO A 1023 -31.20 9.16 32.07
N ARG A 1024 -32.32 9.55 31.45
CA ARG A 1024 -32.37 10.03 30.07
C ARG A 1024 -31.42 11.23 29.89
N ARG A 1025 -30.76 11.27 28.73
CA ARG A 1025 -29.93 12.38 28.24
C ARG A 1025 -30.81 13.58 27.87
N ASP A 1026 -31.57 14.13 28.81
CA ASP A 1026 -32.26 15.39 28.53
C ASP A 1026 -31.20 16.49 28.44
N GLN A 1027 -31.08 17.05 27.23
CA GLN A 1027 -30.20 18.15 26.87
C GLN A 1027 -30.64 19.49 27.49
N THR A 1028 -31.35 19.50 28.62
CA THR A 1028 -32.12 20.68 29.07
C THR A 1028 -32.12 20.90 30.57
N THR A 1029 -31.02 20.66 31.27
CA THR A 1029 -30.76 21.34 32.55
C THR A 1029 -29.39 22.01 32.49
N GLY A 1030 -29.40 23.32 32.25
CA GLY A 1030 -28.23 24.20 32.16
C GLY A 1030 -27.47 24.40 33.48
N GLU A 1031 -27.56 23.45 34.42
CA GLU A 1031 -26.78 23.44 35.66
C GLU A 1031 -25.63 22.45 35.49
N LEU A 1032 -24.56 22.90 34.83
CA LEU A 1032 -23.25 22.26 34.95
C LEU A 1032 -22.92 22.17 36.44
N GLY A 1033 -22.76 20.95 36.97
CA GLY A 1033 -22.48 20.76 38.39
C GLY A 1033 -21.26 21.57 38.82
N GLU A 1034 -21.40 22.40 39.84
CA GLU A 1034 -20.37 23.33 40.37
C GLU A 1034 -19.15 22.61 41.00
N VAL A 1035 -18.99 21.30 40.80
CA VAL A 1035 -18.09 20.44 41.58
C VAL A 1035 -17.22 19.61 40.65
N ILE A 1036 -15.92 19.76 40.81
CA ILE A 1036 -14.92 18.96 40.10
C ILE A 1036 -14.95 17.53 40.66
N PRO A 1037 -15.08 16.51 39.79
CA PRO A 1037 -15.05 15.11 40.22
C PRO A 1037 -13.64 14.69 40.69
N VAL A 1038 -13.55 13.54 41.36
CA VAL A 1038 -12.25 12.92 41.67
C VAL A 1038 -11.54 12.53 40.37
N ALA A 1039 -10.50 13.27 40.00
CA ALA A 1039 -9.77 13.12 38.75
C ALA A 1039 -8.50 12.24 38.91
N GLU A 1040 -8.11 11.53 37.84
CA GLU A 1040 -6.92 10.66 37.75
C GLU A 1040 -6.76 9.60 38.85
N PHE A 1041 -7.84 9.22 39.56
CA PHE A 1041 -7.77 8.16 40.56
C PHE A 1041 -7.84 6.77 39.92
N HIS A 1042 -6.68 6.15 39.75
CA HIS A 1042 -6.55 4.78 39.23
C HIS A 1042 -5.85 3.86 40.25
N PRO A 1043 -6.59 3.10 41.08
CA PRO A 1043 -5.99 2.33 42.18
C PRO A 1043 -4.97 1.28 41.70
N VAL A 1044 -5.22 0.65 40.54
CA VAL A 1044 -4.29 -0.33 39.97
C VAL A 1044 -2.95 0.30 39.56
N ARG A 1045 -2.96 1.45 38.86
CA ARG A 1045 -1.73 2.15 38.46
C ARG A 1045 -0.93 2.57 39.69
N ARG A 1046 -1.59 3.15 40.70
CA ARG A 1046 -0.94 3.52 41.97
C ARG A 1046 -0.33 2.32 42.69
N TYR A 1047 -1.04 1.19 42.72
CA TYR A 1047 -0.51 -0.05 43.29
C TYR A 1047 0.74 -0.55 42.56
N LEU A 1048 0.73 -0.53 41.22
CA LEU A 1048 1.90 -0.93 40.42
C LEU A 1048 3.07 0.03 40.56
N GLU A 1049 2.82 1.33 40.62
CA GLU A 1049 3.85 2.35 40.88
C GLU A 1049 4.52 2.12 42.23
N GLU A 1050 3.76 1.82 43.28
CA GLU A 1050 4.30 1.51 44.60
C GLU A 1050 5.14 0.22 44.58
N LEU A 1051 4.66 -0.83 43.92
CA LEU A 1051 5.41 -2.08 43.75
C LEU A 1051 6.74 -1.86 43.04
N ARG A 1052 6.75 -1.07 41.96
CA ARG A 1052 7.96 -0.76 41.18
C ARG A 1052 8.95 0.09 41.97
N LYS A 1053 8.47 1.12 42.69
CA LYS A 1053 9.31 1.95 43.54
C LYS A 1053 10.00 1.14 44.63
N LYS A 1054 9.26 0.25 45.29
CA LYS A 1054 9.81 -0.64 46.34
C LYS A 1054 10.86 -1.62 45.79
N GLN A 1055 10.74 -2.06 44.54
CA GLN A 1055 11.71 -2.98 43.93
C GLN A 1055 12.98 -2.33 43.40
N ASN A 1056 12.87 -1.13 42.82
CA ASN A 1056 14.06 -0.37 42.43
C ASN A 1056 14.94 -0.08 43.66
N ALA A 1057 14.33 0.06 44.84
CA ALA A 1057 15.05 0.18 46.11
C ALA A 1057 15.69 -1.13 46.61
N SER A 1058 15.26 -2.31 46.13
CA SER A 1058 15.72 -3.62 46.60
C SER A 1058 16.64 -4.38 45.62
N GLN A 1059 17.10 -3.74 44.53
CA GLN A 1059 17.97 -4.34 43.48
C GLN A 1059 17.48 -5.68 42.88
N SER A 1060 16.18 -5.99 42.96
CA SER A 1060 15.60 -7.22 42.40
C SER A 1060 14.95 -6.95 41.04
N HIS A 1061 15.44 -7.57 39.96
CA HIS A 1061 14.87 -7.43 38.61
C HIS A 1061 13.57 -8.23 38.42
N LYS A 1062 12.42 -7.70 38.88
CA LYS A 1062 11.10 -8.23 38.49
C LYS A 1062 10.32 -7.20 37.67
N MET A 1063 9.60 -7.65 36.65
CA MET A 1063 8.72 -6.82 35.83
C MET A 1063 7.27 -7.11 36.20
N PHE A 1064 6.47 -6.06 36.43
CA PHE A 1064 5.05 -6.19 36.76
C PHE A 1064 4.19 -5.57 35.68
N PRO A 1065 3.82 -6.33 34.65
CA PRO A 1065 2.88 -5.89 33.64
C PRO A 1065 1.44 -6.04 34.13
N HIS A 1066 0.53 -5.18 33.67
CA HIS A 1066 -0.89 -5.26 34.03
C HIS A 1066 -1.83 -4.94 32.87
N LYS A 1067 -2.98 -5.63 32.84
CA LYS A 1067 -4.10 -5.45 31.90
C LYS A 1067 -4.96 -4.23 32.32
N VAL A 1068 -4.47 -3.00 32.12
CA VAL A 1068 -5.18 -1.77 32.58
C VAL A 1068 -6.11 -1.16 31.52
N HIS A 1069 -5.76 -1.25 30.23
CA HIS A 1069 -6.52 -0.63 29.11
C HIS A 1069 -6.85 -1.59 27.96
N ALA A 1070 -6.83 -2.89 28.26
CA ALA A 1070 -7.26 -3.93 27.32
C ALA A 1070 -8.77 -3.97 27.27
#